data_AF-A0A0N8DDK7-F1
#
_entry.id   AF-A0A0N8DDK7-F1
#
_cell.length_a   1.000
_cell.length_b   1.000
_cell.length_c   1.000
_cell.angle_alpha   90.00
_cell.angle_beta   90.00
_cell.angle_gamma   90.00
#
_symmetry.space_group_name_H-M   'P 1'
#
loop_
_entity.id
_entity.type
_entity.pdbx_description
1 polymer ?
#
loop_
_entity_poly.entity_id
_entity_poly.type
_entity_poly.pdbx_seq_one_letter_code
_entity_poly.pdbx_strand_id
1 'polypeptide(L)'
;MGFGFRLLRCRNGYQWKDSRQRQPRNLYMSVLTICIAVITVHTKYVNETLPFDQKDCGEIDQNSPTQELQFEFSSKVINNEYIVAYNGYHTSAARASFIAAALKRFSSGWKIVDRNNLAADYPSDFDLIRIPEQIENDGLSALRNHPLIKRVTPQRQVFRTLKYTNESYSDESKEFRRFTGRSSLSLGNTFWHSTGRYSSRRLLRAIPRQITSVLQADALWNMGFTGAGVKVAVFDTGLAKSHPHFRKIRERSNWTNEKTFEDGLGHGTFVAGLIASSKQCLGFAPDSELHIFRVFTNNQVSYTSWFLDAFNYAILKKIDVLNLSIGGPDFMDQPFIDKVWELTANNVIMVSAIGNDGPLYGTLNNPADQMDVIGVGGINFEDQIARFSSRGMTTWELPGGYGRVKPDIVTYGSAVRGSSIQGGCRSLSGTSVASPVVAGAITLLASGVIQSGGIVNPASVKQSLMASARRLPGVNMFEQGHGKLDLVRAYHLLSNYRPHVSLSPSYIDLTECQYMWPYCTQPAYHGGMPIIVNVTILNGMGVAGRIIDKPTWHPYTPQYGEYLNLALTYSDLLWPWSGYLAVSITVSGEAAQWEGLAQGHVTFTVESPPGEGEDEPRRSTVNLPIKVRVVATPPRAKRILWDQFHNLRYPPGYFPRDNLRMKNDPLDWNGDHIHTNFKDMYQHLRSSGYYVEVLGWPFTCFDARNYGALLIVDPEEEFFPEETLKLRKDVEELGLSLIVMADWYNTTVMKKVKFYDENTRQWWMPDTGGANIPALNDLLTYWGILLGDRIWEGDFTLGGHNMYFASGTTLTKFPADGVKVWRTLKDQGQEVLEGESTGGGELVALMGFYQTQSSNEFATSHEALIRNSISQEDDITLRPTLASSGRIVVYGDSNCADNSHMQKDCFWMLDAVLDYAVTGGEVPLAFQENPDGFDSELSNGGLPPRRMEGNQLHRYSKVLESSGQLDAAQPQARPLPTCPQLVFSPPVPLNKSAPTNLYQSQKLLSVSIDSSLPMLPVQDRLLHNPFQALSSLDVEQITDDLPSGYRSHSDWPSSTKAALALMTMAALVLFYQFYRNRNRPRRTRKSPRFKRAGVSSPNLSPTIKAPSV
;
A
#
# COMPACT_ATOMS: atom_id res chain seq x y z
N MET A 1 -20.85 27.39 57.35
CA MET A 1 -20.98 25.97 57.76
C MET A 1 -20.13 25.16 56.77
N GLY A 2 -19.02 24.49 57.08
CA GLY A 2 -18.36 24.10 58.35
C GLY A 2 -18.27 22.56 58.42
N PHE A 3 -17.15 21.86 58.68
CA PHE A 3 -15.74 22.17 59.04
C PHE A 3 -14.79 21.46 58.01
N GLY A 4 -13.44 21.53 57.92
CA GLY A 4 -12.32 21.83 58.85
C GLY A 4 -11.67 20.51 59.34
N PHE A 5 -10.35 20.22 59.34
CA PHE A 5 -9.05 20.93 59.14
C PHE A 5 -8.09 20.05 58.26
N ARG A 6 -7.16 20.53 57.40
CA ARG A 6 -5.86 21.28 57.52
C ARG A 6 -4.58 20.47 57.92
N LEU A 7 -3.59 20.50 57.00
CA LEU A 7 -2.10 20.55 57.14
C LEU A 7 -1.18 19.38 57.63
N LEU A 8 -0.29 18.96 56.71
CA LEU A 8 1.20 19.02 56.75
C LEU A 8 2.04 18.72 58.03
N ARG A 9 3.01 17.78 57.93
CA ARG A 9 4.48 18.10 57.88
C ARG A 9 5.41 16.90 57.58
N CYS A 10 6.69 17.19 57.36
CA CYS A 10 7.83 16.28 57.08
C CYS A 10 8.31 15.53 58.37
N ARG A 11 9.36 14.68 58.43
CA ARG A 11 10.73 14.77 57.85
C ARG A 11 11.54 13.44 58.01
N ASN A 12 12.71 13.40 57.38
CA ASN A 12 13.76 12.36 57.32
C ASN A 12 14.09 11.58 58.62
N GLY A 13 14.62 10.34 58.48
CA GLY A 13 15.31 9.59 59.57
C GLY A 13 16.11 8.36 59.05
N TYR A 14 17.33 8.14 59.56
CA TYR A 14 18.32 7.17 59.05
C TYR A 14 18.37 5.82 59.82
N GLN A 15 18.76 4.76 59.10
CA GLN A 15 19.61 3.59 59.44
C GLN A 15 19.60 2.88 60.83
N TRP A 16 19.53 1.54 60.76
CA TRP A 16 20.31 0.50 61.49
C TRP A 16 20.61 0.61 63.00
N LYS A 17 20.23 -0.43 63.77
CA LYS A 17 21.19 -1.38 64.37
C LYS A 17 20.54 -2.68 64.89
N ASP A 18 21.37 -3.59 65.41
CA ASP A 18 21.15 -5.04 65.49
C ASP A 18 21.32 -5.64 66.91
N SER A 19 20.80 -6.86 67.11
CA SER A 19 21.15 -7.88 68.11
C SER A 19 20.67 -7.75 69.57
N ARG A 20 20.08 -8.85 70.08
CA ARG A 20 20.45 -9.45 71.38
C ARG A 20 20.01 -10.93 71.50
N GLN A 21 20.72 -11.68 72.34
CA GLN A 21 20.59 -13.14 72.55
C GLN A 21 19.74 -13.51 73.79
N ARG A 22 19.13 -14.71 73.85
CA ARG A 22 19.64 -15.88 74.64
C ARG A 22 18.74 -17.14 74.61
N GLN A 23 19.35 -18.25 75.05
CA GLN A 23 18.89 -19.67 75.10
C GLN A 23 18.40 -20.04 76.54
N PRO A 24 18.21 -21.31 77.05
CA PRO A 24 18.82 -22.62 76.66
C PRO A 24 18.00 -23.96 76.86
N ARG A 25 18.67 -25.12 76.59
CA ARG A 25 18.38 -26.54 76.99
C ARG A 25 17.27 -27.30 76.20
N ASN A 26 17.28 -28.63 75.93
CA ASN A 26 18.22 -29.80 76.02
C ASN A 26 17.55 -31.02 75.27
N LEU A 27 18.13 -32.21 74.95
CA LEU A 27 19.48 -32.72 74.57
C LEU A 27 19.37 -34.23 74.12
N TYR A 28 20.49 -34.86 73.67
CA TYR A 28 20.84 -36.31 73.56
C TYR A 28 20.48 -37.22 72.34
N MET A 29 21.53 -37.94 71.88
CA MET A 29 21.69 -39.19 71.06
C MET A 29 20.98 -39.36 69.68
N SER A 30 21.52 -39.94 68.58
CA SER A 30 22.84 -40.41 68.05
C SER A 30 22.96 -41.92 67.64
N VAL A 31 23.82 -42.20 66.63
CA VAL A 31 24.63 -43.45 66.36
C VAL A 31 24.23 -44.48 65.22
N LEU A 32 25.14 -44.72 64.25
CA LEU A 32 25.38 -45.88 63.29
C LEU A 32 24.31 -46.33 62.22
N THR A 33 24.54 -47.10 61.12
CA THR A 33 25.63 -47.25 60.06
C THR A 33 25.26 -48.24 58.89
N ILE A 34 25.88 -48.07 57.70
CA ILE A 34 26.43 -49.08 56.73
C ILE A 34 25.51 -49.99 55.83
N CYS A 35 25.57 -49.69 54.50
CA CYS A 35 25.79 -50.50 53.26
C CYS A 35 25.12 -51.87 52.89
N ILE A 36 25.19 -52.16 51.56
CA ILE A 36 24.96 -53.43 50.80
C ILE A 36 23.48 -53.76 50.45
N ALA A 37 23.11 -54.42 49.33
CA ALA A 37 23.26 -54.14 47.88
C ALA A 37 22.44 -55.18 47.02
N VAL A 38 22.33 -54.97 45.70
CA VAL A 38 21.96 -55.96 44.63
C VAL A 38 20.46 -56.33 44.39
N ILE A 39 19.89 -55.80 43.28
CA ILE A 39 19.01 -56.43 42.24
C ILE A 39 17.76 -57.24 42.71
N THR A 40 16.49 -56.95 42.35
CA THR A 40 15.88 -57.09 40.98
C THR A 40 14.42 -56.52 40.87
N VAL A 41 13.96 -56.22 39.63
CA VAL A 41 12.55 -56.34 39.10
C VAL A 41 11.41 -55.34 39.50
N HIS A 42 10.97 -54.60 38.46
CA HIS A 42 9.59 -54.14 38.09
C HIS A 42 8.81 -52.99 38.78
N THR A 43 8.60 -51.92 37.97
CA THR A 43 7.35 -51.15 37.74
C THR A 43 6.66 -50.35 38.86
N LYS A 44 7.13 -49.10 39.05
CA LYS A 44 6.42 -47.86 38.64
C LYS A 44 4.96 -47.62 39.14
N TYR A 45 4.76 -46.73 40.13
CA TYR A 45 4.08 -45.41 39.96
C TYR A 45 4.00 -44.55 41.25
N VAL A 46 4.51 -43.30 41.18
CA VAL A 46 4.10 -42.07 41.89
C VAL A 46 3.88 -42.10 43.42
N ASN A 47 4.81 -41.47 44.18
CA ASN A 47 4.66 -40.07 44.64
C ASN A 47 5.95 -39.59 45.35
N GLU A 48 6.63 -38.58 44.81
CA GLU A 48 7.73 -37.87 45.49
C GLU A 48 7.53 -36.36 45.35
N THR A 49 7.91 -35.62 46.39
CA THR A 49 7.81 -34.15 46.47
C THR A 49 9.07 -33.59 47.13
N LEU A 50 9.49 -32.40 46.70
CA LEU A 50 10.74 -31.70 47.07
C LEU A 50 12.01 -32.27 46.41
N PRO A 51 13.07 -31.45 46.23
CA PRO A 51 13.01 -30.10 45.66
C PRO A 51 14.02 -29.94 44.51
N PHE A 52 13.62 -29.31 43.39
CA PHE A 52 14.54 -29.15 42.25
C PHE A 52 15.44 -27.91 42.38
N ASP A 53 16.70 -28.06 42.00
CA ASP A 53 17.77 -27.07 42.18
C ASP A 53 17.65 -25.87 41.20
N GLN A 54 18.09 -24.69 41.63
CA GLN A 54 17.92 -23.43 40.91
C GLN A 54 19.08 -23.16 39.93
N LYS A 55 19.39 -24.13 39.07
CA LYS A 55 20.42 -24.03 38.02
C LYS A 55 19.99 -24.69 36.70
N ASP A 56 19.27 -23.93 35.89
CA ASP A 56 19.53 -23.75 34.45
C ASP A 56 18.42 -22.88 33.80
N CYS A 57 18.31 -21.64 34.28
CA CYS A 57 17.75 -20.57 33.47
C CYS A 57 18.90 -19.94 32.69
N GLY A 58 19.11 -20.39 31.44
CA GLY A 58 20.08 -19.77 30.54
C GLY A 58 19.84 -18.27 30.44
N GLU A 59 20.93 -17.50 30.43
CA GLU A 59 20.86 -16.03 30.52
C GLU A 59 20.02 -15.46 29.37
N ILE A 60 18.99 -14.68 29.72
CA ILE A 60 18.23 -13.93 28.72
C ILE A 60 19.12 -12.77 28.31
N ASP A 61 19.76 -12.89 27.14
CA ASP A 61 20.44 -11.77 26.52
C ASP A 61 19.41 -10.68 26.19
N GLN A 62 19.48 -9.58 26.95
CA GLN A 62 18.60 -8.42 26.84
C GLN A 62 19.25 -7.29 26.02
N ASN A 63 20.46 -7.49 25.51
CA ASN A 63 21.26 -6.48 24.82
C ASN A 63 21.48 -6.78 23.32
N SER A 64 20.73 -7.72 22.73
CA SER A 64 20.70 -7.89 21.27
C SER A 64 20.19 -6.58 20.62
N PRO A 65 21.00 -5.88 19.79
CA PRO A 65 20.56 -4.62 19.18
C PRO A 65 19.40 -4.87 18.22
N THR A 66 18.38 -3.99 18.23
CA THR A 66 17.38 -4.02 17.16
C THR A 66 18.06 -3.62 15.85
N GLN A 67 17.74 -4.34 14.77
CA GLN A 67 18.22 -4.00 13.44
C GLN A 67 17.06 -3.59 12.55
N GLU A 68 17.13 -2.40 11.98
CA GLU A 68 16.25 -1.94 10.92
C GLU A 68 16.74 -2.51 9.58
N LEU A 69 15.79 -2.98 8.77
CA LEU A 69 16.03 -3.51 7.44
C LEU A 69 15.78 -2.41 6.42
N GLN A 70 16.85 -1.84 5.87
CA GLN A 70 16.75 -1.05 4.66
C GLN A 70 16.90 -1.98 3.45
N PHE A 71 16.08 -1.75 2.42
CA PHE A 71 16.19 -2.43 1.14
C PHE A 71 16.61 -1.42 0.08
N GLU A 72 17.36 -1.90 -0.90
CA GLU A 72 17.75 -1.17 -2.10
C GLU A 72 17.54 -2.16 -3.25
N PHE A 73 16.82 -1.75 -4.29
CA PHE A 73 16.35 -2.64 -5.36
C PHE A 73 16.79 -2.16 -6.73
N SER A 74 17.12 -3.10 -7.62
CA SER A 74 17.46 -2.81 -9.01
C SER A 74 17.23 -4.04 -9.91
N SER A 75 16.76 -3.89 -11.17
CA SER A 75 16.11 -4.99 -11.92
C SER A 75 16.67 -5.30 -13.33
N LYS A 76 17.65 -6.23 -13.45
CA LYS A 76 18.58 -6.35 -14.59
C LYS A 76 18.12 -7.10 -15.84
N VAL A 77 17.80 -6.39 -16.92
CA VAL A 77 17.67 -6.98 -18.27
C VAL A 77 18.95 -7.73 -18.65
N ILE A 78 18.80 -8.97 -19.09
CA ILE A 78 19.88 -9.75 -19.69
C ILE A 78 19.84 -9.55 -21.21
N ASN A 79 20.92 -9.00 -21.79
CA ASN A 79 21.08 -8.95 -23.25
C ASN A 79 20.89 -10.35 -23.84
N ASN A 80 20.24 -10.41 -25.00
CA ASN A 80 20.07 -11.61 -25.81
C ASN A 80 19.15 -12.68 -25.17
N GLU A 81 18.52 -12.47 -24.01
CA GLU A 81 17.62 -13.45 -23.36
C GLU A 81 16.19 -12.92 -23.17
N TYR A 82 15.23 -13.73 -23.61
CA TYR A 82 13.82 -13.35 -23.73
C TYR A 82 12.89 -14.42 -23.16
N ILE A 83 11.92 -13.99 -22.37
CA ILE A 83 10.81 -14.81 -21.88
C ILE A 83 9.75 -14.84 -22.99
N VAL A 84 9.50 -16.03 -23.54
CA VAL A 84 8.41 -16.30 -24.48
C VAL A 84 7.26 -16.89 -23.66
N ALA A 85 6.21 -16.10 -23.45
CA ALA A 85 4.99 -16.54 -22.78
C ALA A 85 3.97 -17.04 -23.81
N TYR A 86 3.23 -18.10 -23.48
CA TYR A 86 2.23 -18.76 -24.30
C TYR A 86 0.81 -18.49 -23.79
N ASN A 87 -0.19 -18.81 -24.60
CA ASN A 87 -1.61 -18.69 -24.23
C ASN A 87 -2.12 -19.79 -23.27
N GLY A 88 -1.24 -20.70 -22.82
CA GLY A 88 -1.58 -21.77 -21.88
C GLY A 88 -0.40 -22.69 -21.57
N TYR A 89 -0.63 -23.67 -20.69
CA TYR A 89 0.38 -24.64 -20.27
C TYR A 89 0.60 -25.72 -21.32
N HIS A 90 1.85 -25.86 -21.76
CA HIS A 90 2.24 -26.81 -22.80
C HIS A 90 3.48 -27.63 -22.38
N THR A 91 3.66 -28.80 -22.99
CA THR A 91 4.84 -29.66 -22.75
C THR A 91 6.08 -29.08 -23.43
N SER A 92 7.27 -29.40 -22.91
CA SER A 92 8.56 -28.90 -23.45
C SER A 92 8.71 -29.13 -24.96
N ALA A 93 8.37 -30.33 -25.44
CA ALA A 93 8.41 -30.64 -26.87
C ALA A 93 7.44 -29.79 -27.73
N ALA A 94 6.25 -29.45 -27.22
CA ALA A 94 5.30 -28.60 -27.93
C ALA A 94 5.78 -27.14 -28.02
N ARG A 95 6.27 -26.59 -26.90
CA ARG A 95 6.79 -25.21 -26.83
C ARG A 95 8.04 -25.03 -27.70
N ALA A 96 8.95 -26.00 -27.68
CA ALA A 96 10.09 -26.06 -28.59
C ALA A 96 9.66 -26.12 -30.07
N SER A 97 8.59 -26.86 -30.39
CA SER A 97 8.02 -26.88 -31.74
C SER A 97 7.42 -25.53 -32.15
N PHE A 98 6.78 -24.78 -31.23
CA PHE A 98 6.25 -23.44 -31.52
C PHE A 98 7.37 -22.43 -31.81
N ILE A 99 8.43 -22.43 -31.00
CA ILE A 99 9.62 -21.59 -31.24
C ILE A 99 10.29 -21.97 -32.57
N ALA A 100 10.48 -23.27 -32.84
CA ALA A 100 11.08 -23.74 -34.09
C ALA A 100 10.22 -23.43 -35.33
N ALA A 101 8.89 -23.37 -35.19
CA ALA A 101 7.99 -22.95 -36.26
C ALA A 101 8.09 -21.44 -36.53
N ALA A 102 8.05 -20.61 -35.48
CA ALA A 102 8.18 -19.15 -35.61
C ALA A 102 9.56 -18.74 -36.16
N LEU A 103 10.64 -19.33 -35.65
CA LEU A 103 12.03 -19.03 -36.06
C LEU A 103 12.52 -19.89 -37.23
N LYS A 104 11.63 -20.58 -37.96
CA LYS A 104 11.99 -21.48 -39.09
C LYS A 104 12.83 -20.79 -40.19
N ARG A 105 12.73 -19.47 -40.32
CA ARG A 105 13.51 -18.66 -41.29
C ARG A 105 14.94 -18.37 -40.82
N PHE A 106 15.24 -18.59 -39.54
CA PHE A 106 16.50 -18.25 -38.86
C PHE A 106 17.12 -19.52 -38.29
N SER A 107 17.81 -20.28 -39.14
CA SER A 107 18.25 -21.66 -38.85
C SER A 107 19.54 -21.79 -38.02
N SER A 108 20.12 -20.68 -37.55
CA SER A 108 21.35 -20.69 -36.76
C SER A 108 21.34 -19.62 -35.65
N GLY A 109 22.04 -19.91 -34.55
CA GLY A 109 22.38 -18.93 -33.51
C GLY A 109 21.47 -18.87 -32.27
N TRP A 110 20.16 -19.14 -32.38
CA TRP A 110 19.26 -19.14 -31.21
C TRP A 110 19.26 -20.49 -30.46
N LYS A 111 18.99 -20.45 -29.15
CA LYS A 111 18.81 -21.65 -28.30
C LYS A 111 17.80 -21.41 -27.19
N ILE A 112 16.96 -22.39 -26.88
CA ILE A 112 16.18 -22.42 -25.63
C ILE A 112 17.14 -22.67 -24.46
N VAL A 113 16.99 -21.93 -23.36
CA VAL A 113 17.82 -22.04 -22.15
C VAL A 113 17.23 -23.13 -21.23
N ASP A 114 18.06 -24.08 -20.81
CA ASP A 114 17.60 -25.27 -20.09
C ASP A 114 17.29 -24.93 -18.61
N ARG A 115 15.99 -24.93 -18.26
CA ARG A 115 15.50 -24.66 -16.89
C ARG A 115 15.61 -25.91 -16.01
N ASN A 116 16.81 -26.21 -15.52
CA ASN A 116 17.07 -27.41 -14.70
C ASN A 116 16.63 -27.25 -13.23
N ASN A 117 15.32 -27.19 -12.98
CA ASN A 117 14.72 -27.06 -11.65
C ASN A 117 13.48 -27.98 -11.48
N LEU A 118 12.79 -27.90 -10.33
CA LEU A 118 11.65 -28.79 -10.02
C LEU A 118 10.40 -28.57 -10.88
N ALA A 119 10.31 -27.48 -11.65
CA ALA A 119 9.22 -27.25 -12.60
C ALA A 119 9.49 -27.86 -13.99
N ALA A 120 10.72 -28.28 -14.29
CA ALA A 120 11.15 -28.76 -15.61
C ALA A 120 10.35 -29.96 -16.15
N ASP A 121 9.97 -30.88 -15.25
CA ASP A 121 9.23 -32.10 -15.58
C ASP A 121 7.73 -31.85 -15.88
N TYR A 122 7.25 -30.63 -15.67
CA TYR A 122 5.84 -30.26 -15.77
C TYR A 122 5.54 -29.39 -17.01
N PRO A 123 4.26 -29.32 -17.43
CA PRO A 123 3.82 -28.29 -18.37
C PRO A 123 4.17 -26.88 -17.85
N SER A 124 4.49 -25.98 -18.77
CA SER A 124 4.83 -24.59 -18.48
C SER A 124 4.16 -23.67 -19.49
N ASP A 125 3.81 -22.48 -19.06
CA ASP A 125 3.21 -21.40 -19.86
C ASP A 125 4.26 -20.44 -20.46
N PHE A 126 5.54 -20.58 -20.10
CA PHE A 126 6.65 -19.87 -20.74
C PHE A 126 7.83 -20.79 -21.07
N ASP A 127 8.76 -20.29 -21.89
CA ASP A 127 10.16 -20.73 -22.01
C ASP A 127 11.11 -19.52 -22.08
N LEU A 128 12.38 -19.74 -21.75
CA LEU A 128 13.45 -18.75 -21.88
C LEU A 128 14.26 -19.05 -23.15
N ILE A 129 14.34 -18.09 -24.08
CA ILE A 129 15.12 -18.22 -25.32
C ILE A 129 16.30 -17.24 -25.32
N ARG A 130 17.47 -17.71 -25.76
CA ARG A 130 18.61 -16.87 -26.10
C ARG A 130 18.65 -16.65 -27.62
N ILE A 131 18.60 -15.40 -28.07
CA ILE A 131 18.62 -14.98 -29.49
C ILE A 131 19.83 -14.07 -29.69
N PRO A 132 20.69 -14.29 -30.71
CA PRO A 132 21.82 -13.41 -30.97
C PRO A 132 21.33 -12.07 -31.58
N GLU A 133 21.98 -10.99 -31.17
CA GLU A 133 21.80 -9.59 -31.63
C GLU A 133 21.59 -9.46 -33.15
N GLN A 134 22.34 -10.24 -33.95
CA GLN A 134 22.25 -10.32 -35.42
C GLN A 134 20.87 -10.71 -35.98
N ILE A 135 20.01 -11.33 -35.16
CA ILE A 135 18.70 -11.88 -35.54
C ILE A 135 17.59 -11.25 -34.66
N GLU A 136 17.94 -10.35 -33.73
CA GLU A 136 17.04 -9.92 -32.65
C GLU A 136 15.73 -9.31 -33.17
N ASN A 137 15.78 -8.28 -34.01
CA ASN A 137 14.59 -7.57 -34.48
C ASN A 137 13.63 -8.47 -35.29
N ASP A 138 14.17 -9.25 -36.23
CA ASP A 138 13.39 -10.15 -37.10
C ASP A 138 12.90 -11.40 -36.35
N GLY A 139 13.69 -11.91 -35.41
CA GLY A 139 13.34 -13.05 -34.56
C GLY A 139 12.28 -12.71 -33.52
N LEU A 140 12.41 -11.57 -32.84
CA LEU A 140 11.42 -11.11 -31.86
C LEU A 140 10.08 -10.75 -32.52
N SER A 141 10.10 -10.13 -33.71
CA SER A 141 8.87 -9.87 -34.47
C SER A 141 8.22 -11.16 -34.97
N ALA A 142 9.01 -12.13 -35.47
CA ALA A 142 8.49 -13.46 -35.84
C ALA A 142 7.85 -14.22 -34.67
N LEU A 143 8.45 -14.15 -33.47
CA LEU A 143 7.87 -14.75 -32.25
C LEU A 143 6.59 -14.03 -31.80
N ARG A 144 6.57 -12.69 -31.80
CA ARG A 144 5.39 -11.88 -31.44
C ARG A 144 4.20 -12.11 -32.39
N ASN A 145 4.45 -12.46 -33.64
CA ASN A 145 3.42 -12.73 -34.65
C ASN A 145 2.88 -14.18 -34.61
N HIS A 146 3.35 -15.05 -33.70
CA HIS A 146 2.93 -16.45 -33.63
C HIS A 146 1.66 -16.62 -32.77
N PRO A 147 0.56 -17.23 -33.27
CA PRO A 147 -0.77 -17.16 -32.65
C PRO A 147 -0.92 -17.88 -31.29
N LEU A 148 0.06 -18.68 -30.87
CA LEU A 148 0.09 -19.32 -29.55
C LEU A 148 1.03 -18.64 -28.55
N ILE A 149 1.79 -17.63 -28.98
CA ILE A 149 2.65 -16.82 -28.10
C ILE A 149 1.85 -15.62 -27.62
N LYS A 150 1.66 -15.50 -26.31
CA LYS A 150 0.96 -14.39 -25.65
C LYS A 150 1.78 -13.10 -25.70
N ARG A 151 3.07 -13.20 -25.40
CA ARG A 151 3.98 -12.06 -25.28
C ARG A 151 5.45 -12.52 -25.35
N VAL A 152 6.34 -11.62 -25.79
CA VAL A 152 7.80 -11.80 -25.72
C VAL A 152 8.41 -10.59 -25.03
N THR A 153 9.03 -10.80 -23.87
CA THR A 153 9.66 -9.76 -23.04
C THR A 153 11.12 -10.09 -22.76
N PRO A 154 12.00 -9.09 -22.56
CA PRO A 154 13.34 -9.35 -22.06
C PRO A 154 13.31 -10.03 -20.68
N GLN A 155 14.24 -10.94 -20.42
CA GLN A 155 14.46 -11.56 -19.12
C GLN A 155 15.10 -10.55 -18.16
N ARG A 156 14.57 -10.40 -16.92
CA ARG A 156 15.16 -9.55 -15.86
C ARG A 156 15.86 -10.37 -14.75
N GLN A 157 16.72 -9.69 -13.99
CA GLN A 157 17.59 -10.21 -12.94
C GLN A 157 17.56 -9.22 -11.74
N VAL A 158 16.68 -9.44 -10.77
CA VAL A 158 16.49 -8.50 -9.66
C VAL A 158 17.59 -8.63 -8.61
N PHE A 159 18.29 -7.54 -8.31
CA PHE A 159 19.13 -7.38 -7.12
C PHE A 159 18.31 -6.77 -5.97
N ARG A 160 18.66 -7.18 -4.76
CA ARG A 160 18.13 -6.63 -3.50
C ARG A 160 19.27 -6.50 -2.50
N THR A 161 19.62 -5.30 -2.03
CA THR A 161 20.61 -5.17 -0.95
C THR A 161 19.91 -5.10 0.41
N LEU A 162 20.06 -6.14 1.25
CA LEU A 162 19.70 -6.11 2.66
C LEU A 162 20.73 -5.29 3.45
N LYS A 163 20.43 -4.01 3.70
CA LYS A 163 21.21 -3.15 4.60
C LYS A 163 20.63 -3.27 6.02
N TYR A 164 21.41 -3.85 6.93
CA TYR A 164 21.06 -3.95 8.35
C TYR A 164 21.65 -2.74 9.12
N THR A 165 20.82 -1.76 9.46
CA THR A 165 21.21 -0.64 10.34
C THR A 165 20.88 -0.98 11.79
N ASN A 166 21.79 -0.71 12.73
CA ASN A 166 21.46 -0.84 14.16
C ASN A 166 20.63 0.36 14.60
N GLU A 167 19.50 0.15 15.29
CA GLU A 167 18.73 1.24 15.91
C GLU A 167 19.56 1.90 17.03
N SER A 168 20.28 2.97 16.73
CA SER A 168 20.70 3.91 17.76
C SER A 168 19.46 4.61 18.30
N TYR A 169 19.25 4.57 19.62
CA TYR A 169 18.20 5.35 20.29
C TYR A 169 18.57 6.85 20.30
N SER A 170 18.47 7.50 19.13
CA SER A 170 18.46 8.96 19.01
C SER A 170 17.13 9.49 19.55
N ASP A 171 17.19 10.56 20.36
CA ASP A 171 16.01 11.16 20.97
C ASP A 171 15.34 12.18 20.03
N GLU A 172 15.18 11.80 18.76
CA GLU A 172 14.59 12.59 17.66
C GLU A 172 13.14 13.02 17.97
N SER A 173 12.49 12.38 18.94
CA SER A 173 11.21 12.79 19.53
C SER A 173 11.18 14.25 20.05
N LYS A 174 12.36 14.87 20.22
CA LYS A 174 12.52 16.25 20.70
C LYS A 174 12.42 17.32 19.61
N GLU A 175 12.70 17.03 18.35
CA GLU A 175 12.67 18.08 17.30
C GLU A 175 11.24 18.38 16.85
N PHE A 176 10.41 17.34 16.64
CA PHE A 176 8.98 17.53 16.40
C PHE A 176 8.24 18.19 17.59
N ARG A 177 8.82 18.11 18.81
CA ARG A 177 8.35 18.82 20.00
C ARG A 177 8.89 20.25 20.16
N ARG A 178 9.81 20.70 19.30
CA ARG A 178 10.22 22.12 19.21
C ARG A 178 9.34 22.90 18.23
N PHE A 179 8.92 22.28 17.13
CA PHE A 179 8.08 22.92 16.11
C PHE A 179 6.63 23.21 16.54
N THR A 180 6.18 22.68 17.68
CA THR A 180 4.89 23.03 18.32
C THR A 180 5.04 24.05 19.46
N GLY A 181 6.16 24.78 19.52
CA GLY A 181 6.68 25.41 20.74
C GLY A 181 6.88 26.92 20.75
N ARG A 182 6.33 27.72 19.82
CA ARG A 182 6.39 29.20 19.88
C ARG A 182 5.28 29.90 19.07
N SER A 183 4.13 30.13 19.69
CA SER A 183 3.15 31.11 19.22
C SER A 183 3.41 32.49 19.85
N SER A 184 3.50 33.56 19.06
CA SER A 184 3.63 34.93 19.56
C SER A 184 2.46 35.81 19.12
N LEU A 185 1.51 35.99 20.04
CA LEU A 185 0.64 37.17 20.16
C LEU A 185 -0.29 37.53 18.98
N SER A 186 -1.47 36.90 18.95
CA SER A 186 -2.72 37.63 18.69
C SER A 186 -3.79 37.17 19.71
N LEU A 187 -4.78 38.04 20.00
CA LEU A 187 -5.80 37.81 21.05
C LEU A 187 -7.14 37.38 20.42
N GLY A 188 -7.79 36.32 20.92
CA GLY A 188 -9.10 35.93 20.39
C GLY A 188 -9.74 34.61 20.90
N ASN A 189 -10.12 34.56 22.17
CA ASN A 189 -11.25 33.78 22.76
C ASN A 189 -12.31 33.20 21.76
N THR A 190 -12.89 31.98 21.89
CA THR A 190 -12.89 30.96 22.98
C THR A 190 -13.41 29.57 22.48
N PHE A 191 -13.26 28.52 23.32
CA PHE A 191 -13.81 27.14 23.21
C PHE A 191 -13.15 26.23 22.14
N TRP A 192 -12.91 24.93 22.39
CA TRP A 192 -13.52 24.02 23.39
C TRP A 192 -12.59 23.50 24.49
N HIS A 193 -13.18 23.18 25.65
CA HIS A 193 -12.56 22.32 26.67
C HIS A 193 -13.01 20.86 26.51
N SER A 194 -12.06 19.93 26.64
CA SER A 194 -12.29 18.69 27.40
C SER A 194 -11.10 18.46 28.35
N THR A 195 -11.37 17.91 29.53
CA THR A 195 -10.42 17.90 30.65
C THR A 195 -10.13 16.48 31.11
N GLY A 196 -8.85 16.06 31.20
CA GLY A 196 -8.54 14.68 31.57
C GLY A 196 -7.06 14.31 31.76
N ARG A 197 -6.22 15.15 32.38
CA ARG A 197 -4.83 14.76 32.70
C ARG A 197 -4.80 13.67 33.78
N TYR A 198 -4.43 12.45 33.42
CA TYR A 198 -3.86 11.46 34.35
C TYR A 198 -2.57 10.84 33.80
N SER A 199 -1.47 11.59 33.89
CA SER A 199 -0.13 11.04 33.66
C SER A 199 0.34 10.29 34.91
N SER A 200 -0.13 9.06 35.07
CA SER A 200 0.37 8.15 36.12
C SER A 200 1.63 7.42 35.64
N ARG A 201 2.72 7.52 36.42
CA ARG A 201 4.04 6.98 36.09
C ARG A 201 3.99 5.50 35.70
N ARG A 202 4.21 5.18 34.42
CA ARG A 202 4.46 3.82 33.94
C ARG A 202 5.94 3.58 33.64
N LEU A 203 6.74 3.57 34.72
CA LEU A 203 8.04 2.90 34.72
C LEU A 203 7.83 1.38 34.83
N LEU A 204 7.19 0.81 33.82
CA LEU A 204 7.19 -0.63 33.59
C LEU A 204 8.26 -0.90 32.54
N ARG A 205 9.30 -1.67 32.92
CA ARG A 205 10.14 -2.34 31.93
C ARG A 205 9.22 -3.08 30.97
N ALA A 206 9.35 -2.83 29.67
CA ALA A 206 8.64 -3.60 28.66
C ALA A 206 9.15 -5.05 28.71
N ILE A 207 8.39 -5.93 29.36
CA ILE A 207 8.55 -7.37 29.19
C ILE A 207 8.40 -7.61 27.68
N PRO A 208 9.40 -8.18 26.97
CA PRO A 208 9.37 -8.29 25.52
C PRO A 208 8.16 -9.13 25.10
N ARG A 209 7.12 -8.45 24.60
CA ARG A 209 5.83 -9.09 24.33
C ARG A 209 5.94 -9.91 23.05
N GLN A 210 5.70 -11.21 23.17
CA GLN A 210 5.70 -12.08 22.01
C GLN A 210 4.51 -11.73 21.10
N ILE A 211 4.79 -11.52 19.81
CA ILE A 211 3.84 -11.02 18.80
C ILE A 211 2.53 -11.82 18.77
N THR A 212 2.61 -13.15 18.88
CA THR A 212 1.46 -14.06 18.94
C THR A 212 0.51 -13.76 20.10
N SER A 213 1.05 -13.40 21.28
CA SER A 213 0.25 -13.07 22.47
C SER A 213 -0.29 -11.64 22.45
N VAL A 214 0.36 -10.72 21.72
CA VAL A 214 -0.18 -9.37 21.48
C VAL A 214 -1.38 -9.42 20.53
N LEU A 215 -1.35 -10.34 19.56
CA LEU A 215 -2.42 -10.58 18.60
C LEU A 215 -3.34 -11.75 18.98
N GLN A 216 -3.30 -12.22 20.24
CA GLN A 216 -4.23 -13.20 20.83
C GLN A 216 -4.31 -14.57 20.12
N ALA A 217 -3.23 -15.01 19.48
CA ALA A 217 -3.16 -16.32 18.82
C ALA A 217 -3.36 -17.49 19.78
N ASP A 218 -3.02 -17.30 21.05
CA ASP A 218 -3.29 -18.25 22.14
C ASP A 218 -4.77 -18.58 22.30
N ALA A 219 -5.69 -17.68 21.94
CA ALA A 219 -7.12 -17.98 21.92
C ALA A 219 -7.46 -19.08 20.90
N LEU A 220 -6.86 -19.03 19.70
CA LEU A 220 -7.07 -20.04 18.64
C LEU A 220 -6.29 -21.33 18.91
N TRP A 221 -5.09 -21.25 19.49
CA TRP A 221 -4.34 -22.41 19.95
C TRP A 221 -5.10 -23.19 21.03
N ASN A 222 -5.79 -22.49 21.95
CA ASN A 222 -6.66 -23.10 22.96
C ASN A 222 -7.93 -23.75 22.36
N MET A 223 -8.33 -23.39 21.14
CA MET A 223 -9.39 -24.09 20.38
C MET A 223 -8.85 -25.31 19.60
N GLY A 224 -7.53 -25.56 19.62
CA GLY A 224 -6.88 -26.67 18.92
C GLY A 224 -6.37 -26.35 17.52
N PHE A 225 -6.49 -25.10 17.07
CA PHE A 225 -6.00 -24.67 15.75
C PHE A 225 -4.52 -24.28 15.85
N THR A 226 -3.65 -24.85 15.02
CA THR A 226 -2.19 -24.60 15.06
C THR A 226 -1.53 -24.49 13.67
N GLY A 227 -2.33 -24.25 12.61
CA GLY A 227 -1.86 -24.26 11.21
C GLY A 227 -1.93 -25.64 10.53
N ALA A 228 -2.27 -26.69 11.27
CA ALA A 228 -2.34 -28.05 10.75
C ALA A 228 -3.28 -28.19 9.54
N GLY A 229 -2.80 -28.83 8.47
CA GLY A 229 -3.53 -29.03 7.22
C GLY A 229 -3.34 -27.92 6.17
N VAL A 230 -2.74 -26.79 6.54
CA VAL A 230 -2.48 -25.65 5.62
C VAL A 230 -1.03 -25.66 5.15
N LYS A 231 -0.81 -25.46 3.84
CA LYS A 231 0.50 -25.29 3.21
C LYS A 231 0.86 -23.82 3.08
N VAL A 232 2.05 -23.45 3.55
CA VAL A 232 2.56 -22.08 3.45
C VAL A 232 3.85 -22.07 2.66
N ALA A 233 3.90 -21.28 1.58
CA ALA A 233 5.13 -20.98 0.88
C ALA A 233 5.77 -19.70 1.41
N VAL A 234 7.08 -19.74 1.65
CA VAL A 234 7.91 -18.56 1.91
C VAL A 234 8.89 -18.42 0.75
N PHE A 235 8.72 -17.35 -0.02
CA PHE A 235 9.62 -16.97 -1.11
C PHE A 235 10.62 -15.97 -0.54
N ASP A 236 11.86 -16.40 -0.32
CA ASP A 236 12.91 -15.56 0.29
C ASP A 236 14.33 -16.13 0.00
N THR A 237 15.27 -15.79 0.87
CA THR A 237 16.67 -16.23 0.95
C THR A 237 16.82 -17.68 1.46
N GLY A 238 15.75 -18.35 1.88
CA GLY A 238 15.74 -19.77 2.26
C GLY A 238 15.48 -20.02 3.74
N LEU A 239 15.93 -21.17 4.25
CA LEU A 239 15.81 -21.57 5.66
C LEU A 239 16.95 -22.52 6.05
N ALA A 240 17.58 -22.33 7.22
CA ALA A 240 18.60 -23.25 7.74
C ALA A 240 18.03 -24.65 8.09
N LYS A 241 18.67 -25.72 7.59
CA LYS A 241 18.17 -27.11 7.60
C LYS A 241 17.85 -27.70 8.98
N SER A 242 18.73 -27.45 9.95
CA SER A 242 18.69 -28.03 11.30
C SER A 242 18.12 -27.07 12.35
N HIS A 243 17.50 -25.96 11.92
CA HIS A 243 17.11 -24.89 12.83
C HIS A 243 16.04 -25.36 13.85
N PRO A 244 16.32 -25.26 15.18
CA PRO A 244 15.62 -26.05 16.18
C PRO A 244 14.16 -25.66 16.41
N HIS A 245 13.67 -24.54 15.87
CA HIS A 245 12.32 -24.04 16.10
C HIS A 245 11.24 -24.71 15.23
N PHE A 246 11.58 -25.33 14.11
CA PHE A 246 10.61 -25.83 13.13
C PHE A 246 10.32 -27.32 13.32
N ARG A 247 9.05 -27.73 13.17
CA ARG A 247 8.61 -29.15 13.27
C ARG A 247 8.34 -29.78 11.90
N LYS A 248 7.67 -29.03 11.01
CA LYS A 248 7.14 -29.53 9.74
C LYS A 248 7.66 -28.74 8.54
N ILE A 249 8.98 -28.76 8.35
CA ILE A 249 9.57 -28.36 7.06
C ILE A 249 9.16 -29.43 6.06
N ARG A 250 8.21 -29.12 5.17
CA ARG A 250 7.68 -30.05 4.17
C ARG A 250 8.57 -30.12 2.95
N GLU A 251 9.11 -28.97 2.55
CA GLU A 251 9.95 -28.82 1.36
C GLU A 251 10.94 -27.67 1.54
N ARG A 252 12.15 -27.83 1.02
CA ARG A 252 13.14 -26.77 0.81
C ARG A 252 13.61 -26.90 -0.63
N SER A 253 13.11 -26.03 -1.50
CA SER A 253 13.50 -25.96 -2.91
C SER A 253 14.40 -24.75 -3.14
N ASN A 254 15.21 -24.82 -4.17
CA ASN A 254 16.06 -23.73 -4.62
C ASN A 254 15.85 -23.54 -6.12
N TRP A 255 15.51 -22.32 -6.50
CA TRP A 255 15.25 -21.90 -7.88
C TRP A 255 16.44 -21.16 -8.48
N THR A 256 17.46 -20.88 -7.66
CA THR A 256 18.68 -20.17 -8.05
C THR A 256 19.73 -21.10 -8.65
N ASN A 257 20.67 -20.54 -9.42
CA ASN A 257 21.80 -21.27 -10.00
C ASN A 257 22.85 -21.76 -8.96
N GLU A 258 22.75 -21.36 -7.69
CA GLU A 258 23.64 -21.85 -6.63
C GLU A 258 23.28 -23.28 -6.19
N LYS A 259 24.25 -24.04 -5.68
CA LYS A 259 24.04 -25.44 -5.25
C LYS A 259 23.78 -25.56 -3.74
N THR A 260 22.89 -24.71 -3.20
CA THR A 260 22.55 -24.67 -1.77
C THR A 260 21.06 -24.50 -1.51
N PHE A 261 20.59 -25.04 -0.38
CA PHE A 261 19.26 -24.81 0.18
C PHE A 261 19.31 -24.03 1.50
N GLU A 262 20.52 -23.80 2.04
CA GLU A 262 20.71 -23.07 3.29
C GLU A 262 20.46 -21.57 3.09
N ASP A 263 19.89 -20.93 4.11
CA ASP A 263 19.83 -19.49 4.21
C ASP A 263 21.24 -18.95 4.52
N GLY A 264 21.77 -18.04 3.71
CA GLY A 264 23.06 -17.38 3.94
C GLY A 264 22.96 -15.99 4.56
N LEU A 265 21.74 -15.46 4.74
CA LEU A 265 21.47 -14.05 5.05
C LEU A 265 20.56 -13.87 6.29
N GLY A 266 19.93 -14.96 6.74
CA GLY A 266 19.08 -15.06 7.92
C GLY A 266 17.68 -14.46 7.77
N HIS A 267 17.36 -13.80 6.66
CA HIS A 267 16.08 -13.11 6.47
C HIS A 267 14.94 -14.14 6.31
N GLY A 268 15.11 -15.13 5.44
CA GLY A 268 14.11 -16.18 5.21
C GLY A 268 13.88 -17.05 6.45
N THR A 269 14.94 -17.37 7.21
CA THR A 269 14.82 -18.08 8.50
C THR A 269 14.01 -17.30 9.53
N PHE A 270 14.15 -15.96 9.56
CA PHE A 270 13.39 -15.08 10.44
C PHE A 270 11.91 -14.96 10.00
N VAL A 271 11.67 -14.72 8.70
CA VAL A 271 10.33 -14.64 8.08
C VAL A 271 9.54 -15.93 8.31
N ALA A 272 10.14 -17.08 8.01
CA ALA A 272 9.55 -18.39 8.28
C ALA A 272 9.32 -18.61 9.79
N GLY A 273 10.17 -18.05 10.65
CA GLY A 273 10.03 -18.11 12.11
C GLY A 273 8.73 -17.47 12.61
N LEU A 274 8.38 -16.29 12.10
CA LEU A 274 7.14 -15.59 12.48
C LEU A 274 5.88 -16.34 12.03
N ILE A 275 5.99 -17.17 10.99
CA ILE A 275 4.90 -18.05 10.53
C ILE A 275 4.82 -19.31 11.41
N ALA A 276 5.91 -20.09 11.52
CA ALA A 276 5.87 -21.49 11.99
C ALA A 276 6.90 -21.87 13.08
N SER A 277 7.48 -20.91 13.82
CA SER A 277 8.34 -21.23 14.99
C SER A 277 7.53 -21.88 16.12
N SER A 278 8.10 -22.90 16.77
CA SER A 278 7.36 -23.78 17.70
C SER A 278 8.08 -24.06 19.03
N LYS A 279 9.17 -23.33 19.35
CA LYS A 279 9.93 -23.45 20.61
C LYS A 279 10.19 -22.10 21.30
N GLN A 280 10.91 -21.19 20.64
CA GLN A 280 11.21 -19.84 21.16
C GLN A 280 10.80 -18.82 20.10
N CYS A 281 10.26 -17.67 20.53
CA CYS A 281 9.66 -16.68 19.64
C CYS A 281 8.71 -17.35 18.63
N LEU A 282 7.61 -17.92 19.16
CA LEU A 282 6.69 -18.76 18.40
C LEU A 282 6.07 -17.97 17.24
N GLY A 283 5.86 -18.65 16.12
CA GLY A 283 5.03 -18.18 15.03
C GLY A 283 3.56 -18.55 15.27
N PHE A 284 2.68 -18.01 14.44
CA PHE A 284 1.23 -18.20 14.58
C PHE A 284 0.76 -19.63 14.28
N ALA A 285 1.43 -20.32 13.36
CA ALA A 285 1.03 -21.61 12.79
C ALA A 285 2.14 -22.68 12.92
N PRO A 286 2.50 -23.13 14.14
CA PRO A 286 3.64 -24.01 14.38
C PRO A 286 3.55 -25.42 13.77
N ASP A 287 2.36 -25.85 13.32
CA ASP A 287 2.09 -27.17 12.75
C ASP A 287 1.62 -27.12 11.28
N SER A 288 1.80 -26.01 10.56
CA SER A 288 1.56 -25.93 9.11
C SER A 288 2.60 -26.69 8.28
N GLU A 289 2.27 -27.05 7.03
CA GLU A 289 3.23 -27.62 6.08
C GLU A 289 4.05 -26.49 5.44
N LEU A 290 5.29 -26.32 5.90
CA LEU A 290 6.15 -25.21 5.49
C LEU A 290 6.95 -25.57 4.23
N HIS A 291 6.69 -24.86 3.13
CA HIS A 291 7.42 -24.92 1.87
C HIS A 291 8.34 -23.70 1.74
N ILE A 292 9.66 -23.92 1.73
CA ILE A 292 10.64 -22.84 1.61
C ILE A 292 11.19 -22.82 0.19
N PHE A 293 10.90 -21.75 -0.55
CA PHE A 293 11.34 -21.58 -1.93
C PHE A 293 12.44 -20.51 -1.93
N ARG A 294 13.71 -20.95 -2.01
CA ARG A 294 14.85 -20.04 -2.15
C ARG A 294 14.86 -19.48 -3.57
N VAL A 295 14.59 -18.18 -3.70
CA VAL A 295 14.55 -17.45 -4.98
C VAL A 295 15.62 -16.36 -5.08
N PHE A 296 16.34 -16.06 -3.99
CA PHE A 296 17.51 -15.17 -3.97
C PHE A 296 18.80 -15.95 -3.67
N THR A 297 19.87 -15.61 -4.38
CA THR A 297 21.25 -16.08 -4.10
C THR A 297 21.83 -15.45 -2.84
N ASN A 298 23.01 -15.90 -2.39
CA ASN A 298 23.70 -15.24 -1.27
C ASN A 298 24.23 -13.85 -1.66
N ASN A 299 24.50 -13.63 -2.95
CA ASN A 299 24.76 -12.31 -3.53
C ASN A 299 23.46 -11.51 -3.79
N GLN A 300 22.32 -12.00 -3.30
CA GLN A 300 21.01 -11.35 -3.33
C GLN A 300 20.47 -11.02 -4.74
N VAL A 301 20.88 -11.83 -5.71
CA VAL A 301 20.37 -11.86 -7.09
C VAL A 301 19.22 -12.86 -7.20
N SER A 302 18.15 -12.46 -7.89
CA SER A 302 17.07 -13.29 -8.42
C SER A 302 16.88 -13.05 -9.93
N TYR A 303 15.97 -13.77 -10.57
CA TYR A 303 15.62 -13.65 -11.98
C TYR A 303 14.11 -13.85 -12.18
N THR A 304 13.48 -13.14 -13.13
CA THR A 304 12.03 -13.26 -13.42
C THR A 304 11.60 -14.71 -13.62
N SER A 305 12.25 -15.44 -14.54
CA SER A 305 12.02 -16.87 -14.77
C SER A 305 12.11 -17.75 -13.52
N TRP A 306 12.96 -17.42 -12.54
CA TRP A 306 13.00 -18.16 -11.26
C TRP A 306 11.73 -17.94 -10.45
N PHE A 307 11.19 -16.71 -10.42
CA PHE A 307 9.87 -16.45 -9.84
C PHE A 307 8.75 -17.15 -10.63
N LEU A 308 8.76 -17.10 -11.97
CA LEU A 308 7.75 -17.76 -12.79
C LEU A 308 7.72 -19.27 -12.57
N ASP A 309 8.88 -19.94 -12.57
CA ASP A 309 8.98 -21.38 -12.28
C ASP A 309 8.53 -21.70 -10.85
N ALA A 310 8.95 -20.90 -9.86
CA ALA A 310 8.57 -21.07 -8.47
C ALA A 310 7.06 -20.87 -8.24
N PHE A 311 6.43 -19.89 -8.91
CA PHE A 311 4.99 -19.66 -8.86
C PHE A 311 4.20 -20.76 -9.57
N ASN A 312 4.63 -21.22 -10.76
CA ASN A 312 4.05 -22.38 -11.44
C ASN A 312 4.09 -23.63 -10.54
N TYR A 313 5.20 -23.83 -9.81
CA TYR A 313 5.34 -24.92 -8.85
C TYR A 313 4.47 -24.74 -7.60
N ALA A 314 4.27 -23.51 -7.11
CA ALA A 314 3.36 -23.22 -6.00
C ALA A 314 1.89 -23.51 -6.36
N ILE A 315 1.47 -23.15 -7.57
CA ILE A 315 0.16 -23.49 -8.15
C ILE A 315 0.00 -25.02 -8.23
N LEU A 316 0.98 -25.71 -8.82
CA LEU A 316 1.00 -27.18 -8.94
C LEU A 316 0.91 -27.91 -7.59
N LYS A 317 1.60 -27.43 -6.55
CA LYS A 317 1.52 -27.99 -5.19
C LYS A 317 0.21 -27.67 -4.47
N LYS A 318 -0.60 -26.76 -5.02
CA LYS A 318 -1.76 -26.14 -4.37
C LYS A 318 -1.38 -25.56 -3.01
N ILE A 319 -0.44 -24.61 -3.01
CA ILE A 319 -0.10 -23.83 -1.81
C ILE A 319 -1.31 -22.99 -1.41
N ASP A 320 -1.66 -22.95 -0.13
CA ASP A 320 -2.83 -22.20 0.34
C ASP A 320 -2.49 -20.72 0.64
N VAL A 321 -1.30 -20.47 1.21
CA VAL A 321 -0.81 -19.13 1.57
C VAL A 321 0.62 -18.94 1.05
N LEU A 322 0.88 -17.82 0.36
CA LEU A 322 2.21 -17.42 -0.11
C LEU A 322 2.61 -16.10 0.53
N ASN A 323 3.69 -16.11 1.31
CA ASN A 323 4.33 -14.91 1.84
C ASN A 323 5.51 -14.50 0.95
N LEU A 324 5.41 -13.33 0.33
CA LEU A 324 6.52 -12.67 -0.35
C LEU A 324 7.00 -11.47 0.49
N SER A 325 8.03 -11.68 1.31
CA SER A 325 8.66 -10.60 2.11
C SER A 325 9.66 -9.76 1.29
N ILE A 326 9.30 -9.52 0.03
CA ILE A 326 10.03 -8.75 -0.97
C ILE A 326 9.00 -7.89 -1.71
N GLY A 327 9.31 -6.61 -1.85
CA GLY A 327 8.62 -5.74 -2.80
C GLY A 327 9.54 -4.58 -3.15
N GLY A 328 9.55 -4.22 -4.43
CA GLY A 328 10.36 -3.14 -4.99
C GLY A 328 9.74 -2.64 -6.30
N PRO A 329 10.50 -1.90 -7.13
CA PRO A 329 9.97 -1.18 -8.29
C PRO A 329 9.77 -2.04 -9.55
N ASP A 330 9.41 -3.32 -9.40
CA ASP A 330 9.24 -4.23 -10.54
C ASP A 330 7.86 -4.09 -11.23
N PHE A 331 7.25 -2.91 -11.09
CA PHE A 331 6.01 -2.45 -11.72
C PHE A 331 5.94 -2.78 -13.23
N MET A 332 7.10 -2.79 -13.91
CA MET A 332 7.23 -3.02 -15.34
C MET A 332 7.36 -4.49 -15.77
N ASP A 333 7.65 -5.45 -14.86
CA ASP A 333 7.85 -6.85 -15.26
C ASP A 333 6.50 -7.57 -15.45
N GLN A 334 5.84 -7.27 -16.57
CA GLN A 334 4.53 -7.80 -16.94
C GLN A 334 4.40 -9.34 -16.82
N PRO A 335 5.41 -10.18 -17.12
CA PRO A 335 5.40 -11.61 -16.78
C PRO A 335 5.19 -11.91 -15.29
N PHE A 336 5.87 -11.17 -14.40
CA PHE A 336 5.72 -11.32 -12.95
C PHE A 336 4.31 -10.90 -12.49
N ILE A 337 3.79 -9.78 -12.99
CA ILE A 337 2.41 -9.30 -12.70
C ILE A 337 1.35 -10.30 -13.17
N ASP A 338 1.42 -10.75 -14.43
CA ASP A 338 0.52 -11.78 -14.99
C ASP A 338 0.50 -13.04 -14.09
N LYS A 339 1.67 -13.45 -13.60
CA LYS A 339 1.82 -14.66 -12.77
C LYS A 339 1.30 -14.45 -11.34
N VAL A 340 1.40 -13.24 -10.78
CA VAL A 340 0.76 -12.87 -9.50
C VAL A 340 -0.77 -12.97 -9.62
N TRP A 341 -1.36 -12.43 -10.69
CA TRP A 341 -2.80 -12.56 -10.93
C TRP A 341 -3.20 -14.03 -11.09
N GLU A 342 -2.49 -14.81 -11.92
CA GLU A 342 -2.76 -16.24 -12.11
C GLU A 342 -2.61 -17.06 -10.81
N LEU A 343 -1.64 -16.74 -9.98
CA LEU A 343 -1.41 -17.41 -8.69
C LEU A 343 -2.60 -17.18 -7.74
N THR A 344 -3.10 -15.94 -7.65
CA THR A 344 -4.33 -15.68 -6.88
C THR A 344 -5.57 -16.31 -7.52
N ALA A 345 -5.67 -16.37 -8.86
CA ALA A 345 -6.74 -17.07 -9.56
C ALA A 345 -6.80 -18.57 -9.23
N ASN A 346 -5.63 -19.19 -9.01
CA ASN A 346 -5.48 -20.58 -8.54
C ASN A 346 -5.66 -20.74 -7.01
N ASN A 347 -6.44 -19.86 -6.39
CA ASN A 347 -6.81 -19.86 -4.97
C ASN A 347 -5.66 -19.62 -3.96
N VAL A 348 -4.45 -19.25 -4.40
CA VAL A 348 -3.32 -19.02 -3.50
C VAL A 348 -3.44 -17.63 -2.86
N ILE A 349 -3.49 -17.57 -1.52
CA ILE A 349 -3.61 -16.31 -0.79
C ILE A 349 -2.24 -15.64 -0.70
N MET A 350 -2.03 -14.58 -1.49
CA MET A 350 -0.75 -13.86 -1.55
C MET A 350 -0.70 -12.69 -0.55
N VAL A 351 0.35 -12.68 0.27
CA VAL A 351 0.65 -11.64 1.26
C VAL A 351 2.00 -11.02 0.95
N SER A 352 2.08 -9.69 0.92
CA SER A 352 3.30 -8.95 0.59
C SER A 352 3.54 -7.74 1.49
N ALA A 353 4.83 -7.38 1.65
CA ALA A 353 5.28 -6.22 2.39
C ALA A 353 5.10 -4.94 1.58
N ILE A 354 4.54 -3.88 2.17
CA ILE A 354 4.14 -2.68 1.41
C ILE A 354 5.31 -1.79 0.93
N GLY A 355 6.48 -1.92 1.54
CA GLY A 355 7.68 -1.09 1.28
C GLY A 355 8.29 -0.55 2.59
N ASN A 356 9.52 -0.07 2.53
CA ASN A 356 10.27 0.47 3.69
C ASN A 356 10.69 1.93 3.47
N ASP A 357 9.98 2.61 2.58
CA ASP A 357 10.40 3.84 1.91
C ASP A 357 9.57 5.05 2.42
N GLY A 358 8.84 4.85 3.53
CA GLY A 358 8.18 5.91 4.29
C GLY A 358 9.18 6.84 5.01
N PRO A 359 8.76 8.04 5.44
CA PRO A 359 7.37 8.43 5.70
C PRO A 359 6.68 9.20 4.57
N LEU A 360 7.26 9.25 3.36
CA LEU A 360 6.67 9.92 2.21
C LEU A 360 5.47 9.13 1.65
N TYR A 361 4.58 9.83 0.95
CA TYR A 361 3.35 9.30 0.37
C TYR A 361 3.56 8.93 -1.11
N GLY A 362 2.89 7.89 -1.60
CA GLY A 362 3.10 7.34 -2.94
C GLY A 362 4.15 6.22 -3.03
N THR A 363 4.84 5.93 -1.92
CA THR A 363 6.04 5.08 -1.80
C THR A 363 5.79 3.56 -1.82
N LEU A 364 4.70 3.12 -2.47
CA LEU A 364 4.19 1.75 -2.40
C LEU A 364 4.89 0.80 -3.38
N ASN A 365 5.38 -0.33 -2.89
CA ASN A 365 6.14 -1.28 -3.70
C ASN A 365 5.30 -2.43 -4.28
N ASN A 366 5.69 -2.91 -5.46
CA ASN A 366 5.08 -4.05 -6.12
C ASN A 366 5.56 -5.38 -5.51
N PRO A 367 4.72 -6.43 -5.38
CA PRO A 367 3.31 -6.54 -5.78
C PRO A 367 2.31 -6.22 -4.65
N ALA A 368 2.74 -5.58 -3.56
CA ALA A 368 1.84 -5.24 -2.46
C ALA A 368 0.80 -4.16 -2.83
N ASP A 369 1.05 -3.42 -3.90
CA ASP A 369 0.16 -2.47 -4.58
C ASP A 369 -1.03 -3.11 -5.35
N GLN A 370 -0.97 -4.40 -5.69
CA GLN A 370 -1.96 -5.08 -6.53
C GLN A 370 -3.31 -5.26 -5.82
N MET A 371 -4.42 -5.27 -6.59
CA MET A 371 -5.77 -5.34 -6.01
C MET A 371 -6.00 -6.62 -5.20
N ASP A 372 -5.58 -7.78 -5.72
CA ASP A 372 -5.86 -9.11 -5.13
C ASP A 372 -4.83 -9.53 -4.05
N VAL A 373 -3.65 -8.91 -4.05
CA VAL A 373 -2.61 -9.14 -3.04
C VAL A 373 -2.97 -8.44 -1.73
N ILE A 374 -2.69 -9.08 -0.59
CA ILE A 374 -2.81 -8.49 0.75
C ILE A 374 -1.50 -7.74 1.05
N GLY A 375 -1.51 -6.42 0.88
CA GLY A 375 -0.39 -5.52 1.13
C GLY A 375 -0.37 -5.02 2.58
N VAL A 376 0.73 -5.25 3.28
CA VAL A 376 0.82 -5.10 4.74
C VAL A 376 1.80 -4.00 5.15
N GLY A 377 1.31 -2.99 5.88
CA GLY A 377 2.13 -1.93 6.49
C GLY A 377 2.53 -2.22 7.95
N GLY A 378 3.51 -1.46 8.45
CA GLY A 378 4.18 -1.69 9.74
C GLY A 378 3.82 -0.68 10.82
N ILE A 379 3.53 -1.16 12.04
CA ILE A 379 3.41 -0.35 13.26
C ILE A 379 4.45 -0.72 14.34
N ASN A 380 4.64 0.17 15.31
CA ASN A 380 5.34 -0.10 16.58
C ASN A 380 4.39 -0.68 17.65
N PHE A 381 4.94 -1.04 18.82
CA PHE A 381 4.16 -1.62 19.92
C PHE A 381 3.28 -0.60 20.67
N GLU A 382 3.41 0.68 20.34
CA GLU A 382 2.64 1.82 20.81
C GLU A 382 1.41 2.11 19.92
N ASP A 383 1.11 1.24 18.94
CA ASP A 383 0.03 1.37 17.95
C ASP A 383 0.16 2.59 17.00
N GLN A 384 1.39 3.01 16.71
CA GLN A 384 1.72 4.08 15.75
C GLN A 384 2.33 3.50 14.46
N ILE A 385 2.07 4.14 13.31
CA ILE A 385 2.72 3.82 12.03
C ILE A 385 4.24 3.98 12.19
N ALA A 386 5.00 2.95 11.81
CA ALA A 386 6.45 3.00 11.86
C ALA A 386 6.99 3.95 10.77
N ARG A 387 8.07 4.72 11.06
CA ARG A 387 8.56 5.77 10.14
C ARG A 387 8.88 5.23 8.75
N PHE A 388 9.51 4.06 8.67
CA PHE A 388 9.85 3.37 7.42
C PHE A 388 8.63 2.84 6.65
N SER A 389 7.44 2.68 7.24
CA SER A 389 6.33 2.01 6.53
C SER A 389 5.86 2.89 5.37
N SER A 390 6.04 2.39 4.14
CA SER A 390 5.54 3.04 2.92
C SER A 390 4.03 3.31 2.98
N ARG A 391 3.61 4.36 2.27
CA ARG A 391 2.27 4.96 2.37
C ARG A 391 1.68 5.19 0.98
N GLY A 392 0.37 5.00 0.87
CA GLY A 392 -0.37 5.29 -0.36
C GLY A 392 -0.55 6.78 -0.61
N MET A 393 -1.40 7.17 -1.56
CA MET A 393 -2.15 6.34 -2.51
C MET A 393 -1.25 5.54 -3.46
N THR A 394 -1.78 4.54 -4.18
CA THR A 394 -1.03 4.00 -5.35
C THR A 394 -0.89 5.08 -6.40
N THR A 395 0.32 5.35 -6.86
CA THR A 395 0.59 6.38 -7.88
C THR A 395 0.25 5.90 -9.30
N TRP A 396 -0.07 4.60 -9.45
CA TRP A 396 -0.50 3.93 -10.68
C TRP A 396 -1.58 4.65 -11.48
N GLU A 397 -2.58 5.22 -10.82
CA GLU A 397 -3.75 5.86 -11.45
C GLU A 397 -3.54 7.35 -11.77
N LEU A 398 -2.41 7.93 -11.41
CA LEU A 398 -2.06 9.32 -11.73
C LEU A 398 -1.65 9.44 -13.22
N PRO A 399 -1.95 10.55 -13.92
CA PRO A 399 -2.72 11.72 -13.47
C PRO A 399 -4.24 11.60 -13.68
N GLY A 400 -4.72 10.50 -14.30
CA GLY A 400 -6.13 10.33 -14.71
C GLY A 400 -7.13 10.04 -13.58
N GLY A 401 -6.65 9.88 -12.35
CA GLY A 401 -7.42 9.61 -11.15
C GLY A 401 -6.58 9.85 -9.90
N TYR A 402 -7.08 9.39 -8.74
CA TYR A 402 -6.55 9.80 -7.42
C TYR A 402 -5.99 8.63 -6.61
N GLY A 403 -5.33 7.68 -7.31
CA GLY A 403 -4.75 6.46 -6.73
C GLY A 403 -5.76 5.49 -6.07
N ARG A 404 -5.30 4.35 -5.58
CA ARG A 404 -6.09 3.37 -4.78
C ARG A 404 -5.62 3.33 -3.33
N VAL A 405 -6.52 2.86 -2.47
CA VAL A 405 -6.27 2.67 -1.03
C VAL A 405 -5.36 1.46 -0.79
N LYS A 406 -4.14 1.75 -0.35
CA LYS A 406 -3.12 0.79 0.10
C LYS A 406 -2.29 1.45 1.23
N PRO A 407 -1.76 0.69 2.22
CA PRO A 407 -1.87 -0.76 2.43
C PRO A 407 -3.32 -1.23 2.67
N ASP A 408 -3.56 -2.54 2.67
CA ASP A 408 -4.90 -3.08 2.98
C ASP A 408 -5.16 -3.08 4.49
N ILE A 409 -4.14 -3.47 5.27
CA ILE A 409 -4.12 -3.51 6.74
C ILE A 409 -2.69 -3.23 7.26
N VAL A 410 -2.56 -2.98 8.57
CA VAL A 410 -1.27 -2.86 9.26
C VAL A 410 -1.12 -3.85 10.41
N THR A 411 0.13 -4.22 10.74
CA THR A 411 0.46 -5.01 11.93
C THR A 411 1.87 -4.69 12.42
N TYR A 412 2.23 -5.19 13.60
CA TYR A 412 3.53 -4.89 14.22
C TYR A 412 4.68 -5.32 13.32
N GLY A 413 5.53 -4.34 12.96
CA GLY A 413 6.68 -4.53 12.09
C GLY A 413 7.97 -3.90 12.63
N SER A 414 7.92 -3.13 13.72
CA SER A 414 9.11 -2.60 14.42
C SER A 414 9.48 -3.46 15.63
N ALA A 415 10.78 -3.69 15.84
CA ALA A 415 11.39 -4.41 16.96
C ALA A 415 10.81 -5.81 17.26
N VAL A 416 10.28 -6.51 16.24
CA VAL A 416 9.61 -7.80 16.44
C VAL A 416 10.63 -8.93 16.57
N ARG A 417 10.45 -9.77 17.60
CA ARG A 417 11.31 -10.95 17.87
C ARG A 417 10.91 -12.15 17.02
N GLY A 418 11.84 -12.67 16.22
CA GLY A 418 11.69 -13.87 15.38
C GLY A 418 12.95 -14.74 15.40
N SER A 419 12.95 -15.86 14.68
CA SER A 419 14.07 -16.82 14.64
C SER A 419 15.37 -16.19 14.12
N SER A 420 16.51 -16.54 14.74
CA SER A 420 17.85 -16.20 14.24
C SER A 420 18.47 -17.39 13.50
N ILE A 421 19.29 -17.14 12.47
CA ILE A 421 19.93 -18.17 11.64
C ILE A 421 20.75 -19.20 12.45
N GLN A 422 21.42 -18.76 13.52
CA GLN A 422 22.23 -19.61 14.40
C GLN A 422 21.41 -20.32 15.51
N GLY A 423 20.08 -20.19 15.50
CA GLY A 423 19.20 -20.59 16.61
C GLY A 423 18.92 -19.43 17.57
N GLY A 424 17.93 -19.60 18.44
CA GLY A 424 17.45 -18.53 19.32
C GLY A 424 16.67 -17.46 18.56
N CYS A 425 16.58 -16.25 19.12
CA CYS A 425 15.82 -15.14 18.52
C CYS A 425 16.68 -13.92 18.22
N ARG A 426 16.29 -13.15 17.20
CA ARG A 426 16.73 -11.78 16.94
C ARG A 426 15.53 -10.83 16.81
N SER A 427 15.76 -9.52 16.93
CA SER A 427 14.74 -8.48 16.72
C SER A 427 15.00 -7.71 15.43
N LEU A 428 14.00 -7.58 14.56
CA LEU A 428 14.10 -6.78 13.33
C LEU A 428 12.97 -5.75 13.21
N SER A 429 13.25 -4.65 12.51
CA SER A 429 12.29 -3.61 12.10
C SER A 429 12.15 -3.58 10.56
N GLY A 430 10.92 -3.61 10.03
CA GLY A 430 10.61 -3.50 8.59
C GLY A 430 9.21 -4.03 8.22
N THR A 431 8.64 -3.66 7.07
CA THR A 431 7.35 -4.22 6.61
C THR A 431 7.46 -5.67 6.12
N SER A 432 8.68 -6.10 5.76
CA SER A 432 9.03 -7.53 5.56
C SER A 432 8.83 -8.40 6.81
N VAL A 433 8.76 -7.77 7.99
CA VAL A 433 8.47 -8.36 9.30
C VAL A 433 6.96 -8.41 9.57
N ALA A 434 6.22 -7.39 9.10
CA ALA A 434 4.76 -7.30 9.23
C ALA A 434 4.02 -8.30 8.30
N SER A 435 4.49 -8.46 7.06
CA SER A 435 3.93 -9.42 6.08
C SER A 435 3.80 -10.87 6.64
N PRO A 436 4.85 -11.51 7.19
CA PRO A 436 4.75 -12.88 7.70
C PRO A 436 3.97 -13.00 9.01
N VAL A 437 3.76 -11.91 9.76
CA VAL A 437 2.81 -11.88 10.88
C VAL A 437 1.38 -12.03 10.35
N VAL A 438 1.04 -11.36 9.24
CA VAL A 438 -0.26 -11.54 8.55
C VAL A 438 -0.36 -12.91 7.89
N ALA A 439 0.68 -13.39 7.19
CA ALA A 439 0.65 -14.71 6.57
C ALA A 439 0.49 -15.85 7.59
N GLY A 440 1.22 -15.78 8.71
CA GLY A 440 1.07 -16.73 9.81
C GLY A 440 -0.32 -16.66 10.47
N ALA A 441 -0.87 -15.45 10.65
CA ALA A 441 -2.24 -15.25 11.11
C ALA A 441 -3.25 -15.91 10.17
N ILE A 442 -3.14 -15.68 8.85
CA ILE A 442 -4.00 -16.32 7.83
C ILE A 442 -3.88 -17.84 7.88
N THR A 443 -2.68 -18.39 8.00
CA THR A 443 -2.46 -19.85 8.12
C THR A 443 -3.18 -20.43 9.35
N LEU A 444 -3.11 -19.74 10.49
CA LEU A 444 -3.79 -20.14 11.72
C LEU A 444 -5.32 -20.08 11.55
N LEU A 445 -5.85 -18.99 10.98
CA LEU A 445 -7.27 -18.81 10.67
C LEU A 445 -7.80 -19.90 9.73
N ALA A 446 -7.13 -20.11 8.59
CA ALA A 446 -7.48 -21.13 7.61
C ALA A 446 -7.52 -22.53 8.24
N SER A 447 -6.57 -22.85 9.12
CA SER A 447 -6.53 -24.17 9.77
C SER A 447 -7.75 -24.45 10.66
N GLY A 448 -8.38 -23.42 11.24
CA GLY A 448 -9.63 -23.57 11.98
C GLY A 448 -10.87 -23.57 11.08
N VAL A 449 -10.90 -22.72 10.06
CA VAL A 449 -12.07 -22.60 9.15
C VAL A 449 -12.23 -23.82 8.26
N ILE A 450 -11.14 -24.37 7.71
CA ILE A 450 -11.15 -25.60 6.90
C ILE A 450 -11.64 -26.80 7.73
N GLN A 451 -11.25 -26.90 9.01
CA GLN A 451 -11.76 -27.95 9.91
C GLN A 451 -13.28 -27.84 10.18
N SER A 452 -13.84 -26.62 10.11
CA SER A 452 -15.29 -26.39 10.19
C SER A 452 -16.03 -26.50 8.85
N GLY A 453 -15.33 -26.77 7.73
CA GLY A 453 -15.92 -26.81 6.39
C GLY A 453 -16.26 -25.43 5.81
N GLY A 454 -15.66 -24.36 6.33
CA GLY A 454 -15.85 -23.00 5.83
C GLY A 454 -15.00 -22.68 4.60
N ILE A 455 -15.40 -21.65 3.86
CA ILE A 455 -14.76 -21.23 2.60
C ILE A 455 -13.48 -20.44 2.89
N VAL A 456 -12.37 -20.83 2.25
CA VAL A 456 -11.07 -20.14 2.32
C VAL A 456 -10.53 -19.91 0.91
N ASN A 457 -10.51 -18.65 0.50
CA ASN A 457 -9.99 -18.17 -0.79
C ASN A 457 -9.42 -16.74 -0.63
N PRO A 458 -8.65 -16.20 -1.61
CA PRO A 458 -8.04 -14.87 -1.51
C PRO A 458 -9.03 -13.76 -1.14
N ALA A 459 -10.21 -13.73 -1.77
CA ALA A 459 -11.24 -12.72 -1.49
C ALA A 459 -11.79 -12.83 -0.06
N SER A 460 -12.30 -14.00 0.35
CA SER A 460 -12.91 -14.22 1.67
C SER A 460 -11.97 -13.89 2.82
N VAL A 461 -10.69 -14.25 2.69
CA VAL A 461 -9.65 -13.91 3.68
C VAL A 461 -9.38 -12.41 3.67
N LYS A 462 -9.15 -11.80 2.50
CA LYS A 462 -8.88 -10.36 2.39
C LYS A 462 -10.05 -9.51 2.94
N GLN A 463 -11.28 -9.83 2.55
CA GLN A 463 -12.51 -9.21 3.07
C GLN A 463 -12.64 -9.39 4.59
N SER A 464 -12.42 -10.60 5.12
CA SER A 464 -12.53 -10.87 6.56
C SER A 464 -11.49 -10.11 7.38
N LEU A 465 -10.26 -9.97 6.87
CA LEU A 465 -9.20 -9.17 7.51
C LEU A 465 -9.55 -7.67 7.50
N MET A 466 -9.99 -7.13 6.37
CA MET A 466 -10.34 -5.71 6.25
C MET A 466 -11.58 -5.35 7.10
N ALA A 467 -12.61 -6.19 7.10
CA ALA A 467 -13.82 -5.97 7.90
C ALA A 467 -13.63 -6.19 9.41
N SER A 468 -12.65 -7.02 9.81
CA SER A 468 -12.28 -7.24 11.22
C SER A 468 -11.31 -6.20 11.77
N ALA A 469 -10.50 -5.57 10.92
CA ALA A 469 -9.45 -4.63 11.31
C ALA A 469 -9.95 -3.50 12.25
N ARG A 470 -9.04 -3.07 13.12
CA ARG A 470 -9.27 -2.02 14.10
C ARG A 470 -8.52 -0.76 13.69
N ARG A 471 -9.25 0.26 13.25
CA ARG A 471 -8.68 1.58 12.94
C ARG A 471 -7.90 2.16 14.13
N LEU A 472 -6.73 2.69 13.80
CA LEU A 472 -5.88 3.53 14.64
C LEU A 472 -6.41 4.97 14.64
N PRO A 473 -6.40 5.68 15.79
CA PRO A 473 -6.92 7.04 15.89
C PRO A 473 -5.97 8.06 15.25
N GLY A 474 -6.50 8.99 14.46
CA GLY A 474 -5.70 10.08 13.87
C GLY A 474 -4.72 9.64 12.77
N VAL A 475 -4.96 8.50 12.12
CA VAL A 475 -4.14 7.96 11.01
C VAL A 475 -5.05 7.73 9.80
N ASN A 476 -4.63 8.14 8.60
CA ASN A 476 -5.53 8.10 7.43
C ASN A 476 -5.49 6.77 6.65
N MET A 477 -6.45 6.55 5.75
CA MET A 477 -6.60 5.25 5.06
C MET A 477 -5.39 4.86 4.20
N PHE A 478 -4.60 5.84 3.71
CA PHE A 478 -3.39 5.58 2.92
C PHE A 478 -2.16 5.25 3.79
N GLU A 479 -2.26 5.42 5.10
CA GLU A 479 -1.24 5.00 6.07
C GLU A 479 -1.58 3.66 6.73
N GLN A 480 -2.85 3.45 7.11
CA GLN A 480 -3.26 2.26 7.88
C GLN A 480 -4.12 1.22 7.11
N GLY A 481 -4.56 1.53 5.89
CA GLY A 481 -5.60 0.74 5.23
C GLY A 481 -6.89 0.73 6.05
N HIS A 482 -7.47 -0.46 6.26
CA HIS A 482 -8.62 -0.63 7.15
C HIS A 482 -8.23 -0.69 8.64
N GLY A 483 -6.94 -0.70 8.95
CA GLY A 483 -6.38 -0.59 10.30
C GLY A 483 -5.60 -1.81 10.77
N LYS A 484 -5.41 -1.91 12.09
CA LYS A 484 -4.62 -2.97 12.73
C LYS A 484 -5.34 -4.31 12.68
N LEU A 485 -4.61 -5.37 12.36
CA LEU A 485 -5.06 -6.76 12.40
C LEU A 485 -5.74 -7.12 13.75
N ASP A 486 -6.97 -7.65 13.68
CA ASP A 486 -7.70 -8.27 14.80
C ASP A 486 -7.95 -9.75 14.48
N LEU A 487 -7.09 -10.62 15.02
CA LEU A 487 -7.08 -12.06 14.70
C LEU A 487 -8.36 -12.78 15.15
N VAL A 488 -8.87 -12.46 16.34
CA VAL A 488 -10.04 -13.16 16.91
C VAL A 488 -11.31 -12.73 16.16
N ARG A 489 -11.43 -11.43 15.83
CA ARG A 489 -12.54 -10.94 15.03
C ARG A 489 -12.47 -11.41 13.57
N ALA A 490 -11.27 -11.56 13.00
CA ALA A 490 -11.07 -12.16 11.67
C ALA A 490 -11.56 -13.62 11.64
N TYR A 491 -11.26 -14.42 12.67
CA TYR A 491 -11.76 -15.79 12.80
C TYR A 491 -13.29 -15.85 12.81
N HIS A 492 -13.94 -15.03 13.65
CA HIS A 492 -15.41 -15.04 13.73
C HIS A 492 -16.10 -14.61 12.43
N LEU A 493 -15.48 -13.72 11.63
CA LEU A 493 -16.00 -13.38 10.30
C LEU A 493 -15.76 -14.52 9.30
N LEU A 494 -14.55 -15.08 9.23
CA LEU A 494 -14.18 -16.10 8.25
C LEU A 494 -14.92 -17.45 8.49
N SER A 495 -15.13 -17.85 9.76
CA SER A 495 -15.92 -19.03 10.11
C SER A 495 -17.41 -18.91 9.79
N ASN A 496 -17.96 -17.68 9.71
CA ASN A 496 -19.36 -17.42 9.36
C ASN A 496 -19.49 -16.81 7.96
N TYR A 497 -18.42 -16.87 7.16
CA TYR A 497 -18.33 -16.18 5.88
C TYR A 497 -19.36 -16.70 4.89
N ARG A 498 -19.97 -15.78 4.14
CA ARG A 498 -20.85 -16.07 3.01
C ARG A 498 -20.28 -15.39 1.77
N PRO A 499 -20.23 -16.05 0.60
CA PRO A 499 -19.72 -15.43 -0.62
C PRO A 499 -20.51 -14.16 -0.98
N HIS A 500 -19.87 -12.98 -0.93
CA HIS A 500 -20.48 -11.69 -1.25
C HIS A 500 -19.47 -10.69 -1.83
N VAL A 501 -19.95 -9.62 -2.48
CA VAL A 501 -19.09 -8.50 -2.88
C VAL A 501 -18.92 -7.52 -1.73
N SER A 502 -17.76 -6.86 -1.63
CA SER A 502 -17.54 -5.73 -0.72
C SER A 502 -16.63 -4.68 -1.37
N LEU A 503 -16.56 -3.51 -0.73
CA LEU A 503 -15.95 -2.31 -1.31
C LEU A 503 -14.83 -1.76 -0.39
N SER A 504 -13.75 -1.28 -1.00
CA SER A 504 -12.62 -0.66 -0.31
C SER A 504 -12.30 0.70 -0.95
N PRO A 505 -12.64 1.85 -0.32
CA PRO A 505 -13.35 1.97 0.96
C PRO A 505 -14.83 1.54 0.89
N SER A 506 -15.44 1.21 2.04
CA SER A 506 -16.82 0.70 2.11
C SER A 506 -17.92 1.78 2.06
N TYR A 507 -17.52 3.06 2.05
CA TYR A 507 -18.34 4.26 1.92
C TYR A 507 -17.42 5.44 1.55
N ILE A 508 -18.00 6.55 1.11
CA ILE A 508 -17.31 7.83 0.89
C ILE A 508 -17.98 8.87 1.79
N ASP A 509 -17.26 9.35 2.81
CA ASP A 509 -17.75 10.41 3.71
C ASP A 509 -16.72 11.53 3.80
N LEU A 510 -16.92 12.58 3.01
CA LEU A 510 -16.01 13.72 2.93
C LEU A 510 -16.07 14.64 4.17
N THR A 511 -16.65 14.17 5.28
CA THR A 511 -16.55 14.81 6.60
C THR A 511 -15.69 14.04 7.60
N GLU A 512 -15.29 12.79 7.32
CA GLU A 512 -14.51 11.95 8.25
C GLU A 512 -12.99 12.22 8.15
N CYS A 513 -12.54 13.43 8.53
CA CYS A 513 -11.19 13.86 8.19
C CYS A 513 -10.01 13.09 8.80
N GLN A 514 -10.23 12.24 9.82
CA GLN A 514 -9.16 11.37 10.33
C GLN A 514 -8.86 10.18 9.40
N TYR A 515 -9.79 9.79 8.53
CA TYR A 515 -9.68 8.60 7.69
C TYR A 515 -9.77 8.93 6.20
N MET A 516 -10.67 9.83 5.82
CA MET A 516 -10.95 10.29 4.45
C MET A 516 -10.06 11.47 4.01
N TRP A 517 -8.85 11.59 4.58
CA TRP A 517 -7.81 12.47 4.02
C TRP A 517 -7.35 11.91 2.66
N PRO A 518 -7.05 12.75 1.66
CA PRO A 518 -7.21 14.21 1.63
C PRO A 518 -8.61 14.69 1.27
N TYR A 519 -9.47 13.85 0.67
CA TYR A 519 -10.79 14.25 0.13
C TYR A 519 -11.69 15.05 1.08
N CYS A 520 -11.52 14.87 2.39
CA CYS A 520 -12.26 15.58 3.43
C CYS A 520 -11.85 17.06 3.62
N THR A 521 -10.64 17.45 3.24
CA THR A 521 -10.04 18.74 3.63
C THR A 521 -10.59 19.90 2.80
N GLN A 522 -11.30 19.60 1.72
CA GLN A 522 -11.94 20.54 0.81
C GLN A 522 -13.42 20.18 0.61
N PRO A 523 -14.37 21.04 0.99
CA PRO A 523 -15.77 20.83 0.64
C PRO A 523 -15.96 21.04 -0.87
N ALA A 524 -16.94 20.34 -1.44
CA ALA A 524 -17.30 20.47 -2.84
C ALA A 524 -18.13 21.75 -3.09
N TYR A 525 -18.15 22.23 -4.33
CA TYR A 525 -18.93 23.40 -4.75
C TYR A 525 -19.14 23.39 -6.27
N HIS A 526 -20.08 24.20 -6.76
CA HIS A 526 -20.37 24.28 -8.19
C HIS A 526 -19.26 25.00 -8.97
N GLY A 527 -18.94 24.48 -10.16
CA GLY A 527 -17.89 25.02 -11.03
C GLY A 527 -16.46 24.56 -10.66
N GLY A 528 -16.30 23.69 -9.67
CA GLY A 528 -15.03 23.04 -9.33
C GLY A 528 -14.77 21.75 -10.11
N MET A 529 -13.50 21.34 -10.14
CA MET A 529 -13.05 20.06 -10.72
C MET A 529 -13.68 18.86 -10.00
N PRO A 530 -13.87 17.71 -10.69
CA PRO A 530 -14.47 16.53 -10.08
C PRO A 530 -13.61 15.93 -8.97
N ILE A 531 -14.21 15.65 -7.81
CA ILE A 531 -13.53 14.86 -6.77
C ILE A 531 -13.64 13.39 -7.18
N ILE A 532 -12.53 12.79 -7.61
CA ILE A 532 -12.47 11.39 -8.06
C ILE A 532 -12.05 10.49 -6.89
N VAL A 533 -12.91 9.58 -6.46
CA VAL A 533 -12.60 8.57 -5.44
C VAL A 533 -12.59 7.18 -6.09
N ASN A 534 -11.45 6.50 -6.04
CA ASN A 534 -11.32 5.13 -6.54
C ASN A 534 -11.66 4.11 -5.45
N VAL A 535 -12.59 3.21 -5.78
CA VAL A 535 -13.05 2.13 -4.90
C VAL A 535 -12.64 0.79 -5.53
N THR A 536 -11.91 -0.04 -4.79
CA THR A 536 -11.67 -1.44 -5.18
C THR A 536 -12.89 -2.27 -4.83
N ILE A 537 -13.42 -2.97 -5.83
CA ILE A 537 -14.47 -3.98 -5.70
C ILE A 537 -13.80 -5.31 -5.40
N LEU A 538 -14.12 -5.95 -4.27
CA LEU A 538 -13.63 -7.29 -3.93
C LEU A 538 -14.76 -8.30 -4.12
N ASN A 539 -14.60 -9.22 -5.07
CA ASN A 539 -15.58 -10.25 -5.37
C ASN A 539 -15.35 -11.52 -4.54
N GLY A 540 -16.15 -11.70 -3.49
CA GLY A 540 -16.11 -12.88 -2.65
C GLY A 540 -16.80 -14.13 -3.19
N MET A 541 -17.42 -14.04 -4.38
CA MET A 541 -18.30 -15.09 -4.93
C MET A 541 -17.58 -16.14 -5.80
N GLY A 542 -16.53 -15.75 -6.53
CA GLY A 542 -15.74 -16.62 -7.41
C GLY A 542 -14.65 -15.87 -8.18
N VAL A 543 -13.80 -16.62 -8.90
CA VAL A 543 -12.59 -16.13 -9.63
C VAL A 543 -12.92 -15.21 -10.82
N ALA A 544 -14.20 -15.09 -11.18
CA ALA A 544 -14.67 -14.13 -12.16
C ALA A 544 -15.99 -13.54 -11.66
N GLY A 545 -16.17 -12.23 -11.84
CA GLY A 545 -17.45 -11.55 -11.65
C GLY A 545 -17.71 -10.58 -12.79
N ARG A 546 -18.97 -10.29 -13.09
CA ARG A 546 -19.38 -9.26 -14.04
C ARG A 546 -20.37 -8.32 -13.39
N ILE A 547 -20.26 -7.03 -13.65
CA ILE A 547 -21.33 -6.07 -13.33
C ILE A 547 -22.43 -6.23 -14.41
N ILE A 548 -23.64 -6.61 -14.00
CA ILE A 548 -24.76 -6.86 -14.94
C ILE A 548 -25.27 -5.51 -15.48
N ASP A 549 -25.70 -4.65 -14.56
CA ASP A 549 -26.37 -3.39 -14.81
C ASP A 549 -25.44 -2.22 -14.49
N LYS A 550 -25.55 -1.13 -15.27
CA LYS A 550 -24.76 0.09 -15.02
C LYS A 550 -25.01 0.62 -13.59
N PRO A 551 -23.97 0.98 -12.83
CA PRO A 551 -24.13 1.54 -11.49
C PRO A 551 -25.06 2.76 -11.46
N THR A 552 -26.05 2.72 -10.56
CA THR A 552 -27.14 3.69 -10.47
C THR A 552 -26.94 4.65 -9.30
N TRP A 553 -27.16 5.95 -9.52
CA TRP A 553 -27.10 6.97 -8.48
C TRP A 553 -28.46 7.15 -7.79
N HIS A 554 -28.49 6.98 -6.47
CA HIS A 554 -29.67 7.15 -5.62
C HIS A 554 -29.47 8.30 -4.63
N PRO A 555 -29.78 9.55 -5.02
CA PRO A 555 -29.79 10.68 -4.09
C PRO A 555 -30.93 10.54 -3.08
N TYR A 556 -30.66 10.88 -1.81
CA TYR A 556 -31.70 10.96 -0.77
C TYR A 556 -32.29 12.38 -0.76
N THR A 557 -33.52 12.53 -1.25
CA THR A 557 -34.19 13.85 -1.31
C THR A 557 -34.33 14.53 0.07
N PRO A 558 -34.61 13.82 1.18
CA PRO A 558 -34.62 14.43 2.52
C PRO A 558 -33.23 14.85 3.04
N GLN A 559 -32.15 14.57 2.29
CA GLN A 559 -30.77 14.99 2.56
C GLN A 559 -30.09 15.57 1.31
N TYR A 560 -30.85 16.27 0.45
CA TYR A 560 -30.33 17.11 -0.64
C TYR A 560 -29.39 16.39 -1.63
N GLY A 561 -29.57 15.09 -1.84
CA GLY A 561 -28.69 14.30 -2.70
C GLY A 561 -28.69 14.76 -4.16
N GLU A 562 -29.80 15.34 -4.62
CA GLU A 562 -30.00 15.94 -5.94
C GLU A 562 -29.02 17.07 -6.28
N TYR A 563 -28.37 17.67 -5.28
CA TYR A 563 -27.31 18.66 -5.48
C TYR A 563 -25.95 18.04 -5.88
N LEU A 564 -25.82 16.71 -5.89
CA LEU A 564 -24.63 16.00 -6.35
C LEU A 564 -24.89 15.32 -7.71
N ASN A 565 -24.05 15.66 -8.68
CA ASN A 565 -23.95 14.96 -9.96
C ASN A 565 -22.79 13.96 -9.88
N LEU A 566 -23.06 12.69 -10.19
CA LEU A 566 -22.04 11.63 -10.19
C LEU A 566 -21.83 11.07 -11.58
N ALA A 567 -20.57 11.00 -12.02
CA ALA A 567 -20.16 10.15 -13.13
C ALA A 567 -19.38 8.94 -12.59
N LEU A 568 -19.60 7.77 -13.21
CA LEU A 568 -19.21 6.48 -12.65
C LEU A 568 -18.48 5.64 -13.71
N THR A 569 -17.20 5.36 -13.47
CA THR A 569 -16.33 4.58 -14.37
C THR A 569 -15.96 3.27 -13.66
N TYR A 570 -16.08 2.12 -14.32
CA TYR A 570 -15.95 0.82 -13.63
C TYR A 570 -15.43 -0.29 -14.55
N SER A 571 -14.89 -1.34 -13.95
CA SER A 571 -14.51 -2.57 -14.65
C SER A 571 -15.75 -3.45 -14.91
N ASP A 572 -16.10 -3.70 -16.18
CA ASP A 572 -17.17 -4.65 -16.56
C ASP A 572 -16.91 -6.07 -16.01
N LEU A 573 -15.64 -6.51 -16.09
CA LEU A 573 -15.15 -7.80 -15.60
C LEU A 573 -14.30 -7.60 -14.35
N LEU A 574 -14.60 -8.37 -13.30
CA LEU A 574 -13.80 -8.53 -12.08
C LEU A 574 -13.00 -9.83 -12.21
N TRP A 575 -11.68 -9.76 -12.25
CA TRP A 575 -10.77 -10.91 -12.36
C TRP A 575 -9.36 -10.49 -11.88
N PRO A 576 -8.63 -11.34 -11.12
CA PRO A 576 -8.99 -12.69 -10.68
C PRO A 576 -9.87 -12.74 -9.42
N TRP A 577 -9.91 -11.70 -8.58
CA TRP A 577 -10.89 -11.57 -7.49
C TRP A 577 -11.39 -10.14 -7.31
N SER A 578 -10.86 -9.18 -8.07
CA SER A 578 -11.07 -7.75 -7.84
C SER A 578 -11.43 -6.99 -9.12
N GLY A 579 -11.87 -5.75 -8.94
CA GLY A 579 -11.99 -4.74 -9.99
C GLY A 579 -12.13 -3.35 -9.39
N TYR A 580 -12.57 -2.38 -10.17
CA TYR A 580 -12.63 -0.97 -9.74
C TYR A 580 -13.97 -0.30 -10.05
N LEU A 581 -14.28 0.71 -9.23
CA LEU A 581 -15.30 1.74 -9.44
C LEU A 581 -14.67 3.10 -9.09
N ALA A 582 -14.44 3.96 -10.08
CA ALA A 582 -14.12 5.36 -9.89
C ALA A 582 -15.42 6.16 -9.78
N VAL A 583 -15.55 6.96 -8.73
CA VAL A 583 -16.69 7.84 -8.48
C VAL A 583 -16.23 9.29 -8.64
N SER A 584 -16.66 9.95 -9.72
CA SER A 584 -16.37 11.36 -9.99
C SER A 584 -17.54 12.21 -9.51
N ILE A 585 -17.31 12.99 -8.44
CA ILE A 585 -18.31 13.79 -7.74
C ILE A 585 -18.21 15.26 -8.19
N THR A 586 -19.32 15.84 -8.67
CA THR A 586 -19.46 17.29 -8.91
C THR A 586 -20.77 17.83 -8.29
N VAL A 587 -20.90 19.15 -8.21
CA VAL A 587 -22.06 19.83 -7.60
C VAL A 587 -22.93 20.50 -8.66
N SER A 588 -24.24 20.33 -8.55
CA SER A 588 -25.25 20.91 -9.45
C SER A 588 -25.26 22.44 -9.41
N GLY A 589 -25.61 23.08 -10.53
CA GLY A 589 -25.71 24.55 -10.62
C GLY A 589 -26.76 25.14 -9.68
N GLU A 590 -27.80 24.37 -9.34
CA GLU A 590 -28.83 24.73 -8.35
C GLU A 590 -28.24 24.98 -6.95
N ALA A 591 -27.12 24.33 -6.63
CA ALA A 591 -26.44 24.43 -5.34
C ALA A 591 -25.27 25.42 -5.32
N ALA A 592 -25.07 26.23 -6.37
CA ALA A 592 -23.95 27.16 -6.47
C ALA A 592 -23.91 28.23 -5.36
N GLN A 593 -25.02 28.48 -4.67
CA GLN A 593 -25.14 29.38 -3.51
C GLN A 593 -25.61 28.64 -2.24
N TRP A 594 -25.55 27.32 -2.21
CA TRP A 594 -26.02 26.49 -1.09
C TRP A 594 -24.86 25.96 -0.25
N GLU A 595 -25.04 25.94 1.07
CA GLU A 595 -24.15 25.22 1.99
C GLU A 595 -24.94 24.16 2.76
N GLY A 596 -24.36 22.96 2.89
CA GLY A 596 -24.96 21.87 3.65
C GLY A 596 -24.26 20.53 3.48
N LEU A 597 -24.97 19.46 3.83
CA LEU A 597 -24.54 18.07 3.64
C LEU A 597 -25.48 17.38 2.66
N ALA A 598 -24.95 16.99 1.50
CA ALA A 598 -25.68 16.22 0.49
C ALA A 598 -25.35 14.72 0.62
N GLN A 599 -26.36 13.86 0.49
CA GLN A 599 -26.23 12.41 0.74
C GLN A 599 -26.98 11.54 -0.28
N GLY A 600 -26.42 10.36 -0.55
CA GLY A 600 -27.04 9.33 -1.38
C GLY A 600 -26.26 8.03 -1.33
N HIS A 601 -26.50 7.14 -2.29
CA HIS A 601 -25.65 5.97 -2.51
C HIS A 601 -25.62 5.55 -3.98
N VAL A 602 -24.54 4.88 -4.39
CA VAL A 602 -24.47 4.18 -5.68
C VAL A 602 -24.81 2.71 -5.47
N THR A 603 -25.66 2.14 -6.32
CA THR A 603 -26.06 0.72 -6.26
C THR A 603 -25.68 0.01 -7.56
N PHE A 604 -25.11 -1.20 -7.44
CA PHE A 604 -24.88 -2.10 -8.57
C PHE A 604 -24.91 -3.56 -8.14
N THR A 605 -25.14 -4.47 -9.10
CA THR A 605 -25.17 -5.92 -8.88
C THR A 605 -24.05 -6.60 -9.65
N VAL A 606 -23.24 -7.37 -8.92
CA VAL A 606 -22.26 -8.29 -9.49
C VAL A 606 -22.87 -9.68 -9.62
N GLU A 607 -22.58 -10.34 -10.73
CA GLU A 607 -22.84 -11.76 -10.96
C GLU A 607 -21.52 -12.53 -11.06
N SER A 608 -21.45 -13.72 -10.47
CA SER A 608 -20.38 -14.69 -10.66
C SER A 608 -20.95 -16.01 -11.19
N PRO A 609 -20.12 -16.83 -11.86
CA PRO A 609 -20.47 -18.23 -12.12
C PRO A 609 -20.90 -18.97 -10.85
N PRO A 610 -21.69 -20.05 -10.97
CA PRO A 610 -22.00 -20.94 -9.85
C PRO A 610 -20.75 -21.45 -9.13
N GLY A 611 -20.87 -21.75 -7.84
CA GLY A 611 -19.85 -22.48 -7.08
C GLY A 611 -19.82 -23.98 -7.39
N GLU A 612 -18.85 -24.70 -6.80
CA GLU A 612 -18.83 -26.16 -6.87
C GLU A 612 -20.12 -26.75 -6.24
N GLY A 613 -20.90 -27.48 -7.05
CA GLY A 613 -22.17 -28.07 -6.62
C GLY A 613 -23.40 -27.14 -6.73
N GLU A 614 -23.28 -26.00 -7.39
CA GLU A 614 -24.39 -25.11 -7.75
C GLU A 614 -24.58 -25.09 -9.29
N ASP A 615 -25.83 -24.90 -9.75
CA ASP A 615 -26.14 -24.71 -11.18
C ASP A 615 -26.42 -23.23 -11.52
N GLU A 616 -26.87 -22.43 -10.55
CA GLU A 616 -27.32 -21.05 -10.71
C GLU A 616 -26.21 -20.03 -10.39
N PRO A 617 -26.09 -18.91 -11.13
CA PRO A 617 -25.05 -17.91 -10.90
C PRO A 617 -25.25 -17.14 -9.59
N ARG A 618 -24.15 -16.88 -8.88
CA ARG A 618 -24.15 -16.14 -7.62
C ARG A 618 -24.29 -14.65 -7.88
N ARG A 619 -25.26 -14.00 -7.22
CA ARG A 619 -25.49 -12.54 -7.35
C ARG A 619 -25.36 -11.82 -6.02
N SER A 620 -24.69 -10.68 -6.03
CA SER A 620 -24.53 -9.81 -4.86
C SER A 620 -24.70 -8.35 -5.29
N THR A 621 -25.77 -7.71 -4.82
CA THR A 621 -25.99 -6.27 -4.93
C THR A 621 -25.25 -5.56 -3.80
N VAL A 622 -24.55 -4.48 -4.12
CA VAL A 622 -23.83 -3.64 -3.15
C VAL A 622 -24.23 -2.18 -3.27
N ASN A 623 -24.30 -1.52 -2.11
CA ASN A 623 -24.65 -0.12 -1.97
C ASN A 623 -23.42 0.62 -1.41
N LEU A 624 -22.89 1.59 -2.16
CA LEU A 624 -21.80 2.47 -1.74
C LEU A 624 -22.38 3.79 -1.19
N PRO A 625 -22.37 4.02 0.13
CA PRO A 625 -22.90 5.26 0.72
C PRO A 625 -21.99 6.45 0.39
N ILE A 626 -22.56 7.57 0.00
CA ILE A 626 -21.85 8.81 -0.34
C ILE A 626 -22.41 9.95 0.52
N LYS A 627 -21.52 10.75 1.11
CA LYS A 627 -21.82 11.94 1.89
C LYS A 627 -20.77 13.02 1.65
N VAL A 628 -21.23 14.20 1.25
CA VAL A 628 -20.40 15.32 0.80
C VAL A 628 -20.82 16.58 1.53
N ARG A 629 -19.84 17.36 2.03
CA ARG A 629 -20.11 18.75 2.41
C ARG A 629 -20.03 19.62 1.16
N VAL A 630 -21.11 20.34 0.89
CA VAL A 630 -21.19 21.33 -0.18
C VAL A 630 -21.14 22.72 0.44
N VAL A 631 -20.47 23.65 -0.23
CA VAL A 631 -20.47 25.10 0.09
C VAL A 631 -20.82 25.90 -1.17
N ALA A 632 -21.25 27.15 -0.97
CA ALA A 632 -21.40 28.10 -2.06
C ALA A 632 -20.06 28.28 -2.80
N THR A 633 -20.12 28.49 -4.12
CA THR A 633 -18.91 28.61 -4.97
C THR A 633 -17.95 29.68 -4.43
N PRO A 634 -16.71 29.32 -4.05
CA PRO A 634 -15.74 30.26 -3.51
C PRO A 634 -15.42 31.38 -4.50
N PRO A 635 -15.06 32.59 -4.02
CA PRO A 635 -14.58 33.67 -4.88
C PRO A 635 -13.41 33.19 -5.75
N ARG A 636 -13.42 33.55 -7.05
CA ARG A 636 -12.37 33.22 -8.03
C ARG A 636 -10.95 33.36 -7.45
N ALA A 637 -10.71 34.46 -6.75
CA ALA A 637 -9.47 34.76 -6.05
C ALA A 637 -8.94 33.62 -5.15
N LYS A 638 -9.82 32.91 -4.45
CA LYS A 638 -9.44 31.81 -3.56
C LYS A 638 -9.34 30.45 -4.27
N ARG A 639 -9.46 30.39 -5.60
CA ARG A 639 -9.43 29.14 -6.38
C ARG A 639 -8.12 29.03 -7.16
N ILE A 640 -7.35 28.01 -6.82
CA ILE A 640 -6.04 27.67 -7.37
C ILE A 640 -6.19 26.37 -8.17
N LEU A 641 -5.68 26.36 -9.40
CA LEU A 641 -5.54 25.16 -10.21
C LEU A 641 -4.09 24.68 -10.14
N TRP A 642 -3.86 23.44 -9.78
CA TRP A 642 -2.57 22.75 -9.86
C TRP A 642 -2.51 21.96 -11.15
N ASP A 643 -1.50 22.22 -11.98
CA ASP A 643 -1.20 21.41 -13.15
C ASP A 643 -0.65 20.05 -12.72
N GLN A 644 -1.36 18.98 -13.09
CA GLN A 644 -0.91 17.60 -12.94
C GLN A 644 -0.71 16.92 -14.31
N PHE A 645 -1.11 17.59 -15.40
CA PHE A 645 -1.03 17.02 -16.73
C PHE A 645 0.40 17.04 -17.24
N HIS A 646 1.23 18.00 -16.79
CA HIS A 646 2.62 18.11 -17.24
C HIS A 646 3.66 17.40 -16.35
N ASN A 647 3.24 16.69 -15.29
CA ASN A 647 4.16 15.86 -14.48
C ASN A 647 4.36 14.42 -15.03
N LEU A 648 5.54 13.80 -14.85
CA LEU A 648 5.92 12.49 -15.43
C LEU A 648 6.37 11.41 -14.42
N ARG A 649 5.47 11.05 -13.50
CA ARG A 649 5.60 9.91 -12.56
C ARG A 649 6.31 8.66 -13.15
N TYR A 650 7.41 8.24 -12.52
CA TYR A 650 8.12 6.98 -12.76
C TYR A 650 7.25 5.70 -12.54
N PRO A 651 7.59 4.52 -13.12
CA PRO A 651 8.45 4.29 -14.27
C PRO A 651 7.69 4.41 -15.59
N PRO A 652 8.07 5.40 -16.41
CA PRO A 652 8.23 5.10 -17.83
C PRO A 652 9.65 5.40 -18.35
N GLY A 653 10.22 6.57 -18.03
CA GLY A 653 11.57 7.03 -18.42
C GLY A 653 12.51 7.29 -17.22
N TYR A 654 13.67 7.91 -17.46
CA TYR A 654 14.53 8.42 -16.38
C TYR A 654 14.31 9.92 -16.21
N PHE A 655 13.58 10.25 -15.15
CA PHE A 655 13.44 11.60 -14.62
C PHE A 655 14.32 11.68 -13.35
N PRO A 656 15.37 12.53 -13.36
CA PRO A 656 16.30 12.66 -12.26
C PRO A 656 15.73 13.55 -11.16
N ARG A 657 16.14 13.33 -9.92
CA ARG A 657 15.78 14.24 -8.83
C ARG A 657 16.28 15.66 -9.07
N ASP A 658 15.39 16.59 -8.79
CA ASP A 658 15.54 18.02 -8.61
C ASP A 658 16.75 18.33 -7.71
N ASN A 659 16.88 17.73 -6.51
CA ASN A 659 18.03 17.94 -5.65
C ASN A 659 19.30 17.13 -6.02
N LEU A 660 20.23 17.74 -6.77
CA LEU A 660 21.49 17.09 -7.20
C LEU A 660 22.47 16.71 -6.07
N ARG A 661 22.23 17.11 -4.81
CA ARG A 661 23.02 16.60 -3.67
C ARG A 661 22.63 15.18 -3.27
N MET A 662 21.42 14.70 -3.60
CA MET A 662 20.94 13.39 -3.17
C MET A 662 21.41 12.24 -4.08
N LYS A 663 22.64 11.79 -3.82
CA LYS A 663 23.34 10.77 -4.61
C LYS A 663 22.96 9.31 -4.32
N ASN A 664 22.05 9.06 -3.37
CA ASN A 664 21.69 7.70 -2.92
C ASN A 664 20.50 7.09 -3.69
N ASP A 665 19.70 7.92 -4.36
CA ASP A 665 18.54 7.53 -5.14
C ASP A 665 18.34 8.59 -6.24
N PRO A 666 18.70 8.32 -7.51
CA PRO A 666 18.75 9.34 -8.54
C PRO A 666 17.39 9.65 -9.17
N LEU A 667 16.34 8.89 -8.85
CA LEU A 667 15.02 8.96 -9.47
C LEU A 667 14.03 9.72 -8.57
N ASP A 668 13.09 10.45 -9.15
CA ASP A 668 11.81 10.63 -8.46
C ASP A 668 10.96 9.34 -8.53
N TRP A 669 10.26 9.09 -7.44
CA TRP A 669 9.32 7.99 -7.23
C TRP A 669 7.90 8.45 -6.89
N ASN A 670 7.73 9.72 -6.55
CA ASN A 670 6.53 10.28 -5.92
C ASN A 670 5.53 10.82 -6.95
N GLY A 671 5.99 11.13 -8.17
CA GLY A 671 5.19 11.56 -9.32
C GLY A 671 4.52 12.91 -9.16
N ASP A 672 5.14 13.79 -8.39
CA ASP A 672 4.95 15.24 -8.41
C ASP A 672 3.48 15.63 -8.31
N HIS A 673 2.81 14.89 -7.42
CA HIS A 673 1.40 14.99 -7.18
C HIS A 673 1.18 15.71 -5.87
N ILE A 674 0.22 16.63 -5.87
CA ILE A 674 0.00 17.56 -4.76
C ILE A 674 -0.45 16.91 -3.43
N HIS A 675 -0.54 15.57 -3.41
CA HIS A 675 -0.84 14.74 -2.24
C HIS A 675 0.22 13.66 -1.95
N THR A 676 1.34 13.60 -2.69
CA THR A 676 2.50 12.71 -2.44
C THR A 676 3.67 13.48 -1.84
N ASN A 677 4.43 14.21 -2.66
CA ASN A 677 5.64 14.94 -2.26
C ASN A 677 5.35 16.42 -1.91
N PHE A 678 4.48 17.11 -2.65
CA PHE A 678 4.00 18.47 -2.32
C PHE A 678 2.85 18.51 -1.28
N LYS A 679 2.72 17.45 -0.46
CA LYS A 679 1.58 17.20 0.42
C LYS A 679 1.36 18.30 1.48
N ASP A 680 2.42 18.78 2.11
CA ASP A 680 2.34 19.76 3.19
C ASP A 680 2.22 21.19 2.64
N MET A 681 2.66 21.43 1.40
CA MET A 681 2.29 22.65 0.64
C MET A 681 0.78 22.70 0.43
N TYR A 682 0.15 21.59 0.01
CA TYR A 682 -1.32 21.51 -0.07
C TYR A 682 -1.99 21.74 1.28
N GLN A 683 -1.48 21.15 2.37
CA GLN A 683 -2.04 21.38 3.72
C GLN A 683 -1.91 22.86 4.13
N HIS A 684 -0.79 23.50 3.82
CA HIS A 684 -0.56 24.91 4.05
C HIS A 684 -1.56 25.79 3.28
N LEU A 685 -1.67 25.63 1.96
CA LEU A 685 -2.62 26.38 1.12
C LEU A 685 -4.07 26.22 1.57
N ARG A 686 -4.47 24.99 1.94
CA ARG A 686 -5.79 24.72 2.53
C ARG A 686 -5.98 25.40 3.88
N SER A 687 -4.92 25.60 4.67
CA SER A 687 -4.96 26.34 5.95
C SER A 687 -5.02 27.86 5.78
N SER A 688 -4.32 28.43 4.80
CA SER A 688 -4.50 29.82 4.32
C SER A 688 -5.89 30.06 3.70
N GLY A 689 -6.66 29.00 3.48
CA GLY A 689 -8.04 29.05 3.02
C GLY A 689 -8.19 29.24 1.52
N TYR A 690 -7.19 28.80 0.74
CA TYR A 690 -7.29 28.61 -0.71
C TYR A 690 -7.88 27.24 -1.03
N TYR A 691 -8.71 27.18 -2.07
CA TYR A 691 -9.21 25.96 -2.66
C TYR A 691 -8.28 25.54 -3.78
N VAL A 692 -7.75 24.32 -3.69
CA VAL A 692 -6.75 23.80 -4.62
C VAL A 692 -7.34 22.63 -5.37
N GLU A 693 -7.30 22.70 -6.68
CA GLU A 693 -7.99 21.79 -7.61
C GLU A 693 -6.96 21.16 -8.55
N VAL A 694 -7.07 19.87 -8.87
CA VAL A 694 -6.04 19.13 -9.64
C VAL A 694 -6.46 19.01 -11.11
N LEU A 695 -5.63 19.51 -12.02
CA LEU A 695 -5.83 19.43 -13.46
C LEU A 695 -5.03 18.26 -14.06
N GLY A 696 -5.65 17.09 -14.18
CA GLY A 696 -5.07 15.91 -14.84
C GLY A 696 -5.25 15.85 -16.37
N TRP A 697 -5.47 16.99 -17.03
CA TRP A 697 -5.82 17.11 -18.46
C TRP A 697 -5.22 18.37 -19.08
N PRO A 698 -5.08 18.47 -20.42
CA PRO A 698 -4.54 19.67 -21.06
C PRO A 698 -5.23 20.97 -20.64
N PHE A 699 -4.51 22.10 -20.72
CA PHE A 699 -5.02 23.44 -20.45
C PHE A 699 -6.24 23.80 -21.31
N THR A 700 -6.42 23.16 -22.47
CA THR A 700 -7.63 23.28 -23.32
C THR A 700 -8.92 22.84 -22.61
N CYS A 701 -8.85 22.09 -21.52
CA CYS A 701 -9.99 21.45 -20.86
C CYS A 701 -10.55 22.19 -19.62
N PHE A 702 -10.07 23.39 -19.28
CA PHE A 702 -10.63 24.20 -18.18
C PHE A 702 -11.03 25.63 -18.61
N ASP A 703 -12.05 26.20 -17.96
CA ASP A 703 -12.42 27.62 -18.11
C ASP A 703 -11.71 28.47 -17.04
N ALA A 704 -10.76 29.30 -17.48
CA ALA A 704 -9.95 30.17 -16.63
C ALA A 704 -10.74 31.24 -15.85
N ARG A 705 -11.99 31.54 -16.23
CA ARG A 705 -12.87 32.46 -15.48
C ARG A 705 -13.17 31.96 -14.06
N ASN A 706 -13.04 30.66 -13.83
CA ASN A 706 -13.27 30.01 -12.55
C ASN A 706 -12.11 30.14 -11.55
N TYR A 707 -10.89 30.39 -12.03
CA TYR A 707 -9.65 30.27 -11.24
C TYR A 707 -8.91 31.60 -11.14
N GLY A 708 -8.35 31.91 -9.98
CA GLY A 708 -7.51 33.08 -9.77
C GLY A 708 -6.08 32.84 -10.25
N ALA A 709 -5.53 31.66 -9.95
CA ALA A 709 -4.18 31.27 -10.33
C ALA A 709 -4.11 29.84 -10.87
N LEU A 710 -3.23 29.63 -11.85
CA LEU A 710 -2.69 28.33 -12.27
C LEU A 710 -1.26 28.20 -11.73
N LEU A 711 -0.96 27.10 -11.05
CA LEU A 711 0.37 26.70 -10.61
C LEU A 711 0.88 25.61 -11.55
N ILE A 712 2.00 25.89 -12.22
CA ILE A 712 2.81 24.90 -12.91
C ILE A 712 4.04 24.67 -12.02
N VAL A 713 4.18 23.47 -11.47
CA VAL A 713 5.27 23.10 -10.56
C VAL A 713 5.93 21.83 -11.07
N ASP A 714 7.24 21.93 -11.23
CA ASP A 714 8.17 20.94 -11.80
C ASP A 714 7.62 20.10 -13.00
N PRO A 715 7.38 20.72 -14.17
CA PRO A 715 6.85 20.02 -15.34
C PRO A 715 7.97 19.39 -16.19
N GLU A 716 8.01 18.07 -16.31
CA GLU A 716 8.94 17.32 -17.16
C GLU A 716 8.41 17.11 -18.60
N GLU A 717 7.12 17.34 -18.81
CA GLU A 717 6.40 17.13 -20.07
C GLU A 717 6.52 18.32 -21.05
N GLU A 718 6.18 18.07 -22.31
CA GLU A 718 6.00 19.11 -23.35
C GLU A 718 4.57 19.70 -23.33
N PHE A 719 4.38 20.92 -23.83
CA PHE A 719 3.05 21.54 -23.97
C PHE A 719 2.52 21.40 -25.41
N PHE A 720 1.22 21.14 -25.61
CA PHE A 720 0.61 21.21 -26.94
C PHE A 720 0.57 22.68 -27.44
N PRO A 721 0.78 22.95 -28.76
CA PRO A 721 0.68 24.31 -29.31
C PRO A 721 -0.69 24.99 -29.06
N GLU A 722 -1.77 24.21 -29.01
CA GLU A 722 -3.11 24.68 -28.68
C GLU A 722 -3.24 25.15 -27.22
N GLU A 723 -2.46 24.56 -26.30
CA GLU A 723 -2.43 24.97 -24.90
C GLU A 723 -1.68 26.27 -24.70
N THR A 724 -0.53 26.46 -25.36
CA THR A 724 0.26 27.70 -25.22
C THR A 724 -0.55 28.90 -25.72
N LEU A 725 -1.26 28.75 -26.84
CA LEU A 725 -2.17 29.77 -27.39
C LEU A 725 -3.36 30.04 -26.47
N LYS A 726 -3.95 29.01 -25.84
CA LYS A 726 -5.05 29.20 -24.89
C LYS A 726 -4.58 29.84 -23.60
N LEU A 727 -3.51 29.35 -22.97
CA LEU A 727 -3.01 29.89 -21.71
C LEU A 727 -2.64 31.37 -21.89
N ARG A 728 -2.01 31.71 -23.02
CA ARG A 728 -1.75 33.10 -23.37
C ARG A 728 -3.01 33.96 -23.32
N LYS A 729 -4.09 33.51 -23.96
CA LYS A 729 -5.39 34.18 -23.97
C LYS A 729 -6.02 34.29 -22.58
N ASP A 730 -5.97 33.21 -21.80
CA ASP A 730 -6.52 33.15 -20.45
C ASP A 730 -5.84 34.14 -19.50
N VAL A 731 -4.52 34.34 -19.65
CA VAL A 731 -3.76 35.34 -18.90
C VAL A 731 -4.04 36.76 -19.42
N GLU A 732 -3.88 37.02 -20.73
CA GLU A 732 -3.96 38.38 -21.30
C GLU A 732 -5.39 38.96 -21.36
N GLU A 733 -6.42 38.14 -21.61
CA GLU A 733 -7.82 38.58 -21.76
C GLU A 733 -8.70 38.25 -20.54
N LEU A 734 -8.52 37.08 -19.92
CA LEU A 734 -9.37 36.61 -18.82
C LEU A 734 -8.78 36.88 -17.42
N GLY A 735 -7.56 37.41 -17.33
CA GLY A 735 -6.94 37.76 -16.06
C GLY A 735 -6.65 36.55 -15.17
N LEU A 736 -6.33 35.39 -15.75
CA LEU A 736 -5.74 34.27 -15.01
C LEU A 736 -4.30 34.63 -14.64
N SER A 737 -3.90 34.42 -13.40
CA SER A 737 -2.49 34.53 -13.02
C SER A 737 -1.77 33.19 -13.12
N LEU A 738 -0.50 33.23 -13.48
CA LEU A 738 0.37 32.09 -13.70
C LEU A 738 1.52 32.12 -12.69
N ILE A 739 1.69 31.06 -11.93
CA ILE A 739 2.84 30.85 -11.03
C ILE A 739 3.60 29.65 -11.56
N VAL A 740 4.86 29.84 -11.90
CA VAL A 740 5.78 28.78 -12.34
C VAL A 740 6.86 28.58 -11.28
N MET A 741 6.98 27.36 -10.77
CA MET A 741 8.13 26.88 -10.00
C MET A 741 8.75 25.74 -10.81
N ALA A 742 10.01 25.85 -11.17
CA ALA A 742 10.70 24.92 -12.06
C ALA A 742 12.11 24.64 -11.55
N ASP A 743 12.76 23.56 -12.00
CA ASP A 743 14.08 23.16 -11.49
C ASP A 743 15.18 23.18 -12.57
N TRP A 744 16.35 22.61 -12.27
CA TRP A 744 17.49 22.62 -13.18
C TRP A 744 17.21 21.91 -14.51
N TYR A 745 17.82 22.44 -15.57
CA TYR A 745 18.00 21.74 -16.83
C TYR A 745 19.37 22.09 -17.42
N ASN A 746 20.27 21.11 -17.53
CA ASN A 746 21.56 21.29 -18.19
C ASN A 746 21.99 20.01 -18.91
N THR A 747 22.08 20.05 -20.24
CA THR A 747 22.35 18.83 -21.04
C THR A 747 23.74 18.22 -20.78
N THR A 748 24.70 18.99 -20.27
CA THR A 748 26.04 18.47 -19.89
C THR A 748 25.99 17.76 -18.54
N VAL A 749 25.25 18.32 -17.56
CA VAL A 749 25.00 17.68 -16.26
C VAL A 749 24.15 16.42 -16.44
N MET A 750 23.07 16.46 -17.25
CA MET A 750 22.27 15.27 -17.62
C MET A 750 23.17 14.14 -18.15
N LYS A 751 24.09 14.46 -19.08
CA LYS A 751 25.06 13.51 -19.65
C LYS A 751 26.13 13.02 -18.65
N LYS A 752 26.25 13.63 -17.46
CA LYS A 752 27.13 13.20 -16.37
C LYS A 752 26.41 12.46 -15.24
N VAL A 753 25.17 12.85 -14.90
CA VAL A 753 24.31 12.15 -13.91
C VAL A 753 23.58 10.94 -14.48
N LYS A 754 23.77 10.66 -15.79
CA LYS A 754 23.48 9.34 -16.35
C LYS A 754 24.15 8.26 -15.48
N PHE A 755 23.38 7.28 -15.04
CA PHE A 755 23.94 6.10 -14.40
C PHE A 755 24.12 5.02 -15.46
N TYR A 756 25.20 4.24 -15.36
CA TYR A 756 25.14 2.92 -15.96
C TYR A 756 24.21 2.13 -15.06
N ASP A 757 22.95 2.06 -15.49
CA ASP A 757 22.07 1.07 -14.95
C ASP A 757 22.66 -0.27 -15.36
N GLU A 758 23.38 -0.86 -14.42
CA GLU A 758 23.82 -2.25 -14.48
C GLU A 758 22.67 -3.15 -14.95
N ASN A 759 21.45 -2.72 -14.65
CA ASN A 759 20.22 -3.42 -14.84
C ASN A 759 19.75 -3.50 -16.29
N THR A 760 19.26 -2.43 -16.93
CA THR A 760 18.97 -2.52 -18.38
C THR A 760 20.21 -2.84 -19.22
N ARG A 761 21.41 -2.76 -18.61
CA ARG A 761 22.73 -2.75 -19.25
C ARG A 761 22.89 -1.62 -20.27
N GLN A 762 21.99 -0.65 -20.22
CA GLN A 762 21.99 0.57 -20.99
C GLN A 762 22.38 1.70 -20.05
N TRP A 763 23.04 2.72 -20.60
CA TRP A 763 23.16 3.99 -19.89
C TRP A 763 21.79 4.66 -19.91
N TRP A 764 21.10 4.72 -18.77
CA TRP A 764 19.95 5.62 -18.68
C TRP A 764 20.51 7.03 -18.59
N MET A 765 20.26 7.81 -19.62
CA MET A 765 20.48 9.25 -19.63
C MET A 765 19.14 9.89 -19.24
N PRO A 766 19.15 10.97 -18.43
CA PRO A 766 17.92 11.70 -18.12
C PRO A 766 17.20 12.12 -19.39
N ASP A 767 15.88 11.89 -19.46
CA ASP A 767 15.08 12.31 -20.62
C ASP A 767 14.83 13.83 -20.61
N THR A 768 14.83 14.44 -19.42
CA THR A 768 14.88 15.88 -19.15
C THR A 768 15.80 16.19 -17.94
N GLY A 769 15.86 17.43 -17.45
CA GLY A 769 16.46 17.83 -16.16
C GLY A 769 15.57 17.40 -14.99
N GLY A 770 15.40 18.23 -13.97
CA GLY A 770 14.14 18.20 -13.20
C GLY A 770 13.02 18.66 -14.13
N ALA A 771 12.72 19.95 -14.10
CA ALA A 771 11.84 20.56 -15.09
C ALA A 771 12.37 20.48 -16.54
N ASN A 772 11.45 20.35 -17.49
CA ASN A 772 11.66 20.57 -18.91
C ASN A 772 11.68 22.08 -19.22
N ILE A 773 12.77 22.73 -18.83
CA ILE A 773 12.99 24.17 -19.08
C ILE A 773 12.88 24.55 -20.58
N PRO A 774 13.30 23.73 -21.57
CA PRO A 774 13.00 24.01 -22.97
C PRO A 774 11.49 24.15 -23.27
N ALA A 775 10.64 23.26 -22.76
CA ALA A 775 9.19 23.34 -22.92
C ALA A 775 8.59 24.56 -22.20
N LEU A 776 9.03 24.82 -20.96
CA LEU A 776 8.64 26.03 -20.22
C LEU A 776 9.07 27.33 -20.93
N ASN A 777 10.23 27.34 -21.58
CA ASN A 777 10.68 28.50 -22.36
C ASN A 777 9.83 28.70 -23.62
N ASP A 778 9.41 27.64 -24.31
CA ASP A 778 8.49 27.77 -25.46
C ASP A 778 7.11 28.30 -25.00
N LEU A 779 6.66 27.96 -23.78
CA LEU A 779 5.46 28.51 -23.15
C LEU A 779 5.63 29.99 -22.73
N LEU A 780 6.75 30.33 -22.09
CA LEU A 780 7.00 31.65 -21.47
C LEU A 780 7.51 32.73 -22.45
N THR A 781 8.03 32.33 -23.61
CA THR A 781 8.58 33.24 -24.63
C THR A 781 7.57 34.28 -25.12
N TYR A 782 6.27 33.98 -25.11
CA TYR A 782 5.22 34.94 -25.48
C TYR A 782 5.23 36.23 -24.65
N TRP A 783 5.69 36.16 -23.40
CA TRP A 783 5.84 37.30 -22.50
C TRP A 783 7.29 37.79 -22.39
N GLY A 784 8.19 37.31 -23.26
CA GLY A 784 9.60 37.71 -23.27
C GLY A 784 10.42 37.16 -22.10
N ILE A 785 9.88 36.21 -21.33
CA ILE A 785 10.53 35.55 -20.20
C ILE A 785 11.34 34.34 -20.71
N LEU A 786 12.56 34.16 -20.21
CA LEU A 786 13.38 32.96 -20.44
C LEU A 786 14.14 32.55 -19.17
N LEU A 787 14.20 31.24 -18.94
CA LEU A 787 15.03 30.55 -17.95
C LEU A 787 16.29 29.98 -18.61
N GLY A 788 17.38 29.93 -17.84
CA GLY A 788 18.70 29.51 -18.30
C GLY A 788 18.99 28.01 -18.18
N ASP A 789 20.23 27.65 -18.52
CA ASP A 789 20.78 26.30 -18.43
C ASP A 789 21.84 26.12 -17.32
N ARG A 790 22.22 27.19 -16.61
CA ARG A 790 23.12 27.12 -15.44
C ARG A 790 22.36 26.70 -14.18
N ILE A 791 23.01 25.89 -13.34
CA ILE A 791 22.42 25.30 -12.12
C ILE A 791 23.00 25.98 -10.89
N TRP A 792 22.15 26.43 -9.99
CA TRP A 792 22.52 27.27 -8.85
C TRP A 792 22.16 26.66 -7.51
N GLU A 793 22.92 27.03 -6.48
CA GLU A 793 22.69 26.58 -5.11
C GLU A 793 23.16 27.60 -4.07
N GLY A 794 22.49 27.69 -2.92
CA GLY A 794 23.00 28.36 -1.72
C GLY A 794 21.94 28.80 -0.70
N ASP A 795 22.36 29.01 0.56
CA ASP A 795 21.56 29.73 1.56
C ASP A 795 21.44 31.22 1.18
N PHE A 796 20.25 31.79 1.30
CA PHE A 796 20.00 33.21 1.05
C PHE A 796 18.92 33.78 1.99
N THR A 797 18.77 35.10 2.02
CA THR A 797 17.74 35.77 2.84
C THR A 797 16.75 36.57 1.98
N LEU A 798 15.46 36.42 2.27
CA LEU A 798 14.37 37.10 1.56
C LEU A 798 13.26 37.46 2.56
N GLY A 799 12.83 38.73 2.61
CA GLY A 799 11.85 39.20 3.60
C GLY A 799 12.22 38.97 5.08
N GLY A 800 13.51 38.78 5.40
CA GLY A 800 13.98 38.39 6.73
C GLY A 800 13.91 36.88 7.05
N HIS A 801 13.46 36.04 6.10
CA HIS A 801 13.46 34.59 6.21
C HIS A 801 14.76 34.01 5.62
N ASN A 802 15.32 32.97 6.27
CA ASN A 802 16.52 32.26 5.81
C ASN A 802 16.12 31.10 4.88
N MET A 803 16.20 31.29 3.57
CA MET A 803 15.91 30.28 2.55
C MET A 803 17.15 29.47 2.15
N TYR A 804 16.93 28.41 1.38
CA TYR A 804 17.95 27.69 0.63
C TYR A 804 17.44 27.57 -0.81
N PHE A 805 18.34 27.76 -1.78
CA PHE A 805 18.08 27.51 -3.20
C PHE A 805 18.73 26.18 -3.55
N ALA A 806 17.94 25.18 -3.96
CA ALA A 806 18.43 23.83 -4.19
C ALA A 806 18.42 23.49 -5.67
N SER A 807 19.61 23.37 -6.29
CA SER A 807 19.76 22.83 -7.65
C SER A 807 18.81 23.45 -8.68
N GLY A 808 18.59 24.77 -8.62
CA GLY A 808 17.61 25.46 -9.45
C GLY A 808 18.21 26.15 -10.68
N THR A 809 17.35 26.64 -11.57
CA THR A 809 17.70 27.51 -12.71
C THR A 809 17.48 29.01 -12.38
N THR A 810 17.85 29.91 -13.28
CA THR A 810 17.72 31.38 -13.11
C THR A 810 17.18 32.05 -14.36
N LEU A 811 16.54 33.21 -14.20
CA LEU A 811 16.07 34.04 -15.31
C LEU A 811 17.25 34.57 -16.14
N THR A 812 17.22 34.32 -17.44
CA THR A 812 18.17 34.88 -18.43
C THR A 812 17.57 36.04 -19.22
N LYS A 813 16.24 36.08 -19.34
CA LYS A 813 15.49 37.19 -19.92
C LYS A 813 14.19 37.42 -19.16
N PHE A 814 13.84 38.70 -18.97
CA PHE A 814 12.61 39.11 -18.30
C PHE A 814 12.16 40.48 -18.85
N PRO A 815 10.87 40.82 -18.84
CA PRO A 815 10.38 42.16 -19.16
C PRO A 815 11.07 43.26 -18.34
N ALA A 816 11.26 44.44 -18.96
CA ALA A 816 11.95 45.57 -18.34
C ALA A 816 11.10 46.27 -17.26
N ASP A 817 9.77 46.21 -17.41
CA ASP A 817 8.74 46.60 -16.45
C ASP A 817 8.46 45.53 -15.37
N GLY A 818 9.13 44.36 -15.45
CA GLY A 818 9.05 43.29 -14.47
C GLY A 818 10.05 43.43 -13.31
N VAL A 819 9.59 43.20 -12.07
CA VAL A 819 10.43 43.21 -10.87
C VAL A 819 11.23 41.91 -10.80
N LYS A 820 12.55 42.00 -10.60
CA LYS A 820 13.49 40.87 -10.54
C LYS A 820 14.13 40.79 -9.16
N VAL A 821 14.20 39.60 -8.57
CA VAL A 821 14.84 39.35 -7.27
C VAL A 821 16.23 38.75 -7.50
N TRP A 822 17.26 39.45 -7.03
CA TRP A 822 18.66 39.07 -7.20
C TRP A 822 19.29 38.59 -5.89
N ARG A 823 19.96 37.43 -5.90
CA ARG A 823 20.78 36.95 -4.76
C ARG A 823 22.08 36.31 -5.24
N THR A 824 23.06 36.26 -4.35
CA THR A 824 24.37 35.64 -4.63
C THR A 824 24.27 34.13 -4.40
N LEU A 825 24.41 33.33 -5.47
CA LEU A 825 24.35 31.87 -5.45
C LEU A 825 25.62 31.27 -6.07
N LYS A 826 25.93 30.01 -5.76
CA LYS A 826 27.06 29.27 -6.34
C LYS A 826 26.62 28.48 -7.57
N ASP A 827 27.44 28.45 -8.61
CA ASP A 827 27.23 27.55 -9.75
C ASP A 827 27.50 26.09 -9.32
N GLN A 828 26.42 25.35 -9.09
CA GLN A 828 26.45 23.94 -8.72
C GLN A 828 26.67 23.05 -9.96
N GLY A 829 26.28 23.52 -11.15
CA GLY A 829 26.50 22.82 -12.41
C GLY A 829 27.99 22.59 -12.66
N GLN A 830 28.80 23.63 -12.48
CA GLN A 830 30.26 23.54 -12.57
C GLN A 830 30.86 22.62 -11.49
N GLU A 831 30.40 22.69 -10.23
CA GLU A 831 30.85 21.76 -9.17
C GLU A 831 30.53 20.30 -9.52
N VAL A 832 29.34 20.01 -10.06
CA VAL A 832 28.96 18.66 -10.51
C VAL A 832 29.81 18.22 -11.71
N LEU A 833 30.18 19.12 -12.62
CA LEU A 833 30.98 18.82 -13.82
C LEU A 833 32.49 18.66 -13.55
N GLU A 834 33.08 19.51 -12.73
CA GLU A 834 34.54 19.58 -12.49
C GLU A 834 34.97 18.85 -11.21
N GLY A 835 34.09 18.77 -10.20
CA GLY A 835 34.36 18.11 -8.92
C GLY A 835 35.09 18.97 -7.89
N GLU A 836 35.45 20.20 -8.23
CA GLU A 836 35.96 21.22 -7.31
C GLU A 836 34.89 22.27 -7.00
N SER A 837 34.90 22.80 -5.77
CA SER A 837 33.98 23.85 -5.35
C SER A 837 34.49 25.22 -5.81
N THR A 838 33.87 25.79 -6.84
CA THR A 838 33.99 27.21 -7.17
C THR A 838 33.70 28.06 -5.91
N GLY A 839 34.72 28.79 -5.46
CA GLY A 839 34.72 29.44 -4.14
C GLY A 839 34.05 30.82 -4.08
N GLY A 840 33.44 31.28 -5.17
CA GLY A 840 32.72 32.55 -5.27
C GLY A 840 31.31 32.31 -5.81
N GLY A 841 30.33 33.02 -5.25
CA GLY A 841 28.97 33.06 -5.80
C GLY A 841 28.80 34.23 -6.77
N GLU A 842 28.00 34.03 -7.81
CA GLU A 842 27.57 35.08 -8.75
C GLU A 842 26.22 35.67 -8.31
N LEU A 843 25.98 36.94 -8.62
CA LEU A 843 24.70 37.60 -8.36
C LEU A 843 23.72 37.28 -9.50
N VAL A 844 22.64 36.57 -9.20
CA VAL A 844 21.73 35.98 -10.20
C VAL A 844 20.25 36.24 -9.89
N ALA A 845 19.42 36.30 -10.93
CA ALA A 845 17.98 36.54 -10.83
C ALA A 845 17.22 35.21 -10.66
N LEU A 846 16.80 34.92 -9.43
CA LEU A 846 16.13 33.66 -9.05
C LEU A 846 14.60 33.71 -9.15
N MET A 847 14.01 34.91 -9.09
CA MET A 847 12.57 35.13 -9.16
C MET A 847 12.25 36.39 -9.96
N GLY A 848 11.11 36.38 -10.66
CA GLY A 848 10.58 37.54 -11.36
C GLY A 848 9.06 37.67 -11.22
N PHE A 849 8.59 38.90 -11.07
CA PHE A 849 7.17 39.27 -11.01
C PHE A 849 6.83 40.19 -12.19
N TYR A 850 5.81 39.82 -12.97
CA TYR A 850 5.35 40.56 -14.13
C TYR A 850 3.83 40.75 -14.12
N GLN A 851 3.37 41.89 -14.60
CA GLN A 851 1.97 42.23 -14.80
C GLN A 851 1.76 42.29 -16.32
N THR A 852 1.02 41.34 -16.90
CA THR A 852 0.83 41.32 -18.36
C THR A 852 0.03 42.54 -18.81
N GLN A 853 0.25 42.96 -20.06
CA GLN A 853 -0.44 44.08 -20.70
C GLN A 853 -1.66 43.56 -21.48
N SER A 854 -2.79 44.26 -21.40
CA SER A 854 -4.02 43.83 -22.09
C SER A 854 -3.92 44.10 -23.60
N SER A 855 -4.35 43.14 -24.42
CA SER A 855 -4.20 43.14 -25.88
C SER A 855 -4.91 44.29 -26.64
N ASN A 856 -5.75 45.07 -25.96
CA ASN A 856 -6.52 46.18 -26.54
C ASN A 856 -5.67 47.30 -27.17
N GLU A 857 -4.41 47.49 -26.78
CA GLU A 857 -3.58 48.56 -27.39
C GLU A 857 -3.23 48.29 -28.86
N PHE A 858 -3.09 47.03 -29.27
CA PHE A 858 -2.78 46.67 -30.67
C PHE A 858 -3.94 46.88 -31.66
N ALA A 859 -5.20 46.95 -31.18
CA ALA A 859 -6.38 47.19 -32.03
C ALA A 859 -6.44 48.61 -32.62
N THR A 860 -5.69 49.55 -32.04
CA THR A 860 -5.71 50.99 -32.36
C THR A 860 -5.36 51.36 -33.80
N SER A 861 -4.70 50.48 -34.55
CA SER A 861 -4.27 50.76 -35.92
C SER A 861 -5.30 50.43 -37.03
N HIS A 862 -6.30 49.57 -36.75
CA HIS A 862 -7.31 49.19 -37.73
C HIS A 862 -8.69 49.82 -37.46
N GLU A 863 -9.11 49.96 -36.20
CA GLU A 863 -10.38 50.63 -35.89
C GLU A 863 -10.41 52.12 -36.28
N ALA A 864 -9.25 52.76 -36.34
CA ALA A 864 -9.11 54.16 -36.75
C ALA A 864 -9.65 54.42 -38.18
N LEU A 865 -9.69 53.41 -39.05
CA LEU A 865 -10.22 53.52 -40.41
C LEU A 865 -11.74 53.31 -40.50
N ILE A 866 -12.33 52.59 -39.54
CA ILE A 866 -13.78 52.28 -39.51
C ILE A 866 -14.56 53.42 -38.81
N ARG A 867 -13.90 54.15 -37.91
CA ARG A 867 -14.51 55.17 -37.04
C ARG A 867 -15.03 56.45 -37.74
N ASN A 868 -14.91 56.54 -39.08
CA ASN A 868 -15.44 57.63 -39.89
C ASN A 868 -16.82 57.35 -40.54
N SER A 869 -17.42 56.17 -40.33
CA SER A 869 -18.70 55.82 -40.97
C SER A 869 -19.62 54.95 -40.09
N ILE A 870 -20.25 55.58 -39.10
CA ILE A 870 -21.61 55.31 -38.57
C ILE A 870 -21.95 56.42 -37.56
N SER A 871 -23.20 56.88 -37.53
CA SER A 871 -23.65 58.01 -36.71
C SER A 871 -24.89 57.68 -35.87
N GLN A 872 -24.75 57.87 -34.55
CA GLN A 872 -25.80 57.95 -33.52
C GLN A 872 -26.66 56.71 -33.21
N GLU A 873 -26.97 56.57 -31.91
CA GLU A 873 -28.07 55.83 -31.27
C GLU A 873 -28.21 54.33 -31.66
N ASP A 874 -27.99 53.38 -30.74
CA ASP A 874 -28.83 53.18 -29.56
C ASP A 874 -28.14 52.48 -28.33
N ASP A 875 -28.87 52.51 -27.20
CA ASP A 875 -28.73 51.79 -25.91
C ASP A 875 -27.47 51.99 -25.03
N ILE A 876 -27.69 52.04 -23.71
CA ILE A 876 -26.69 52.16 -22.64
C ILE A 876 -27.00 51.11 -21.56
N THR A 877 -26.59 49.85 -21.79
CA THR A 877 -26.54 48.81 -20.76
C THR A 877 -25.23 48.02 -20.80
N LEU A 878 -24.81 47.48 -19.64
CA LEU A 878 -23.69 46.54 -19.48
C LEU A 878 -22.33 46.96 -20.08
N ARG A 879 -21.68 47.96 -19.46
CA ARG A 879 -20.20 48.00 -19.46
C ARG A 879 -19.69 46.81 -18.63
N PRO A 880 -18.87 45.89 -19.17
CA PRO A 880 -18.13 44.97 -18.33
C PRO A 880 -17.13 45.76 -17.49
N THR A 881 -16.93 45.36 -16.24
CA THR A 881 -15.77 45.81 -15.46
C THR A 881 -14.51 45.38 -16.19
N LEU A 882 -13.63 46.33 -16.52
CA LEU A 882 -12.38 46.05 -17.24
C LEU A 882 -11.60 44.99 -16.46
N ALA A 883 -11.42 43.81 -17.05
CA ALA A 883 -10.63 42.76 -16.41
C ALA A 883 -9.18 43.23 -16.35
N SER A 884 -8.60 43.26 -15.15
CA SER A 884 -7.15 43.37 -15.01
C SER A 884 -6.51 42.16 -15.68
N SER A 885 -5.57 42.41 -16.58
CA SER A 885 -4.75 41.38 -17.22
C SER A 885 -3.98 40.56 -16.18
N GLY A 886 -3.68 39.31 -16.53
CA GLY A 886 -3.10 38.34 -15.61
C GLY A 886 -1.69 38.67 -15.15
N ARG A 887 -1.27 38.06 -14.05
CA ARG A 887 0.08 38.23 -13.48
C ARG A 887 0.90 36.97 -13.68
N ILE A 888 2.20 37.13 -13.87
CA ILE A 888 3.13 36.00 -14.00
C ILE A 888 4.18 36.13 -12.91
N VAL A 889 4.38 35.05 -12.16
CA VAL A 889 5.50 34.90 -11.24
C VAL A 889 6.27 33.65 -11.65
N VAL A 890 7.59 33.78 -11.79
CA VAL A 890 8.48 32.66 -12.12
C VAL A 890 9.56 32.58 -11.06
N TYR A 891 9.77 31.37 -10.53
CA TYR A 891 10.82 31.01 -9.57
C TYR A 891 11.53 29.74 -10.05
N GLY A 892 12.86 29.71 -9.91
CA GLY A 892 13.70 28.70 -10.52
C GLY A 892 14.07 27.49 -9.65
N ASP A 893 13.32 27.18 -8.60
CA ASP A 893 13.50 26.01 -7.72
C ASP A 893 12.13 25.52 -7.19
N SER A 894 11.80 24.23 -7.21
CA SER A 894 10.56 23.71 -6.58
C SER A 894 10.78 22.99 -5.24
N ASN A 895 12.02 22.62 -4.90
CA ASN A 895 12.41 21.85 -3.71
C ASN A 895 11.87 22.47 -2.40
N CYS A 896 11.72 23.79 -2.34
CA CYS A 896 11.24 24.48 -1.15
C CYS A 896 9.72 24.34 -0.92
N ALA A 897 8.98 23.84 -1.91
CA ALA A 897 7.58 23.39 -1.79
C ALA A 897 7.47 21.87 -1.60
N ASP A 898 8.46 21.09 -2.07
CA ASP A 898 8.60 19.65 -1.81
C ASP A 898 8.79 19.33 -0.31
N ASN A 899 8.43 18.12 0.08
CA ASN A 899 8.61 17.58 1.44
C ASN A 899 9.51 16.33 1.47
N SER A 900 9.95 15.81 0.31
CA SER A 900 10.89 14.70 0.22
C SER A 900 12.30 15.08 0.70
N HIS A 901 12.70 16.33 0.48
CA HIS A 901 14.08 16.79 0.67
C HIS A 901 14.44 17.32 2.08
N MET A 902 13.48 17.37 3.03
CA MET A 902 13.68 17.80 4.43
C MET A 902 14.40 19.16 4.61
N GLN A 903 14.28 20.06 3.63
CA GLN A 903 14.77 21.43 3.72
C GLN A 903 13.79 22.33 4.49
N LYS A 904 14.08 23.64 4.54
CA LYS A 904 13.13 24.63 5.08
C LYS A 904 12.07 24.91 4.03
N ASP A 905 10.80 24.94 4.43
CA ASP A 905 9.71 25.31 3.55
C ASP A 905 9.80 26.77 3.09
N CYS A 906 9.27 27.04 1.89
CA CYS A 906 9.03 28.39 1.37
C CYS A 906 7.53 28.74 1.35
N PHE A 907 6.71 28.12 2.19
CA PHE A 907 5.25 28.31 2.17
C PHE A 907 4.83 29.77 2.42
N TRP A 908 5.59 30.49 3.24
CA TRP A 908 5.42 31.94 3.44
C TRP A 908 5.64 32.77 2.16
N MET A 909 6.57 32.32 1.30
CA MET A 909 6.84 32.94 0.00
C MET A 909 5.70 32.64 -0.96
N LEU A 910 5.19 31.41 -0.94
CA LEU A 910 4.04 31.00 -1.74
C LEU A 910 2.76 31.78 -1.37
N ASP A 911 2.48 32.02 -0.08
CA ASP A 911 1.38 32.92 0.34
C ASP A 911 1.55 34.33 -0.24
N ALA A 912 2.75 34.91 -0.17
CA ALA A 912 3.03 36.27 -0.64
C ALA A 912 3.03 36.40 -2.18
N VAL A 913 3.48 35.35 -2.88
CA VAL A 913 3.37 35.20 -4.34
C VAL A 913 1.91 35.06 -4.75
N LEU A 914 1.11 34.29 -4.00
CA LEU A 914 -0.33 34.15 -4.24
C LEU A 914 -1.09 35.45 -3.97
N ASP A 915 -0.77 36.19 -2.90
CA ASP A 915 -1.37 37.50 -2.64
C ASP A 915 -1.14 38.45 -3.84
N TYR A 916 0.10 38.60 -4.29
CA TYR A 916 0.40 39.35 -5.52
C TYR A 916 -0.35 38.81 -6.75
N ALA A 917 -0.37 37.49 -6.97
CA ALA A 917 -1.03 36.89 -8.13
C ALA A 917 -2.56 37.09 -8.11
N VAL A 918 -3.17 37.23 -6.94
CA VAL A 918 -4.63 37.13 -6.73
C VAL A 918 -5.31 38.46 -6.41
N THR A 919 -4.74 39.28 -5.52
CA THR A 919 -5.49 40.40 -4.89
C THR A 919 -5.36 41.73 -5.61
N GLY A 920 -4.46 41.81 -6.60
CA GLY A 920 -4.20 43.05 -7.35
C GLY A 920 -3.16 43.97 -6.72
N GLY A 921 -2.59 43.63 -5.56
CA GLY A 921 -1.59 44.43 -4.83
C GLY A 921 -0.27 44.65 -5.57
N GLU A 922 0.59 45.52 -5.04
CA GLU A 922 1.97 45.68 -5.52
C GLU A 922 2.82 44.45 -5.17
N VAL A 923 4.00 44.30 -5.79
CA VAL A 923 4.96 43.25 -5.43
C VAL A 923 5.39 43.45 -3.97
N PRO A 924 5.24 42.46 -3.05
CA PRO A 924 5.51 42.68 -1.63
C PRO A 924 6.94 43.15 -1.35
N LEU A 925 7.10 44.06 -0.38
CA LEU A 925 8.38 44.71 -0.04
C LEU A 925 9.53 43.72 0.19
N ALA A 926 9.23 42.53 0.73
CA ALA A 926 10.17 41.41 0.90
C ALA A 926 10.94 41.00 -0.36
N PHE A 927 10.38 41.27 -1.54
CA PHE A 927 10.96 40.97 -2.86
C PHE A 927 11.53 42.22 -3.56
N GLN A 928 11.27 43.42 -3.04
CA GLN A 928 11.85 44.68 -3.56
C GLN A 928 13.27 44.93 -3.01
N GLU A 929 13.63 44.28 -1.90
CA GLU A 929 14.98 44.33 -1.30
C GLU A 929 16.02 43.61 -2.20
N ASN A 930 16.64 44.35 -3.11
CA ASN A 930 17.82 43.95 -3.87
C ASN A 930 19.10 44.60 -3.30
N PRO A 931 20.31 44.09 -3.60
CA PRO A 931 21.56 44.67 -3.12
C PRO A 931 21.78 46.12 -3.58
N ASP A 932 22.24 46.99 -2.68
CA ASP A 932 22.42 48.42 -2.91
C ASP A 932 23.27 48.73 -4.15
N GLY A 933 22.76 49.60 -5.02
CA GLY A 933 23.47 50.13 -6.18
C GLY A 933 23.53 49.21 -7.41
N PHE A 934 22.89 48.04 -7.38
CA PHE A 934 22.86 47.12 -8.52
C PHE A 934 21.63 47.35 -9.42
N ASP A 935 21.76 48.27 -10.37
CA ASP A 935 20.81 48.41 -11.48
C ASP A 935 21.35 47.66 -12.70
N SER A 936 20.67 46.57 -13.10
CA SER A 936 21.05 45.78 -14.27
C SER A 936 19.86 45.29 -15.08
N GLU A 937 19.91 45.60 -16.38
CA GLU A 937 19.29 44.77 -17.41
C GLU A 937 19.92 43.37 -17.39
N LEU A 938 19.11 42.34 -17.61
CA LEU A 938 19.64 40.98 -17.82
C LEU A 938 20.45 40.98 -19.12
N SER A 939 21.70 40.55 -19.05
CA SER A 939 22.57 40.52 -20.23
C SER A 939 22.01 39.56 -21.28
N ASN A 940 21.68 40.08 -22.46
CA ASN A 940 21.06 39.38 -23.62
C ASN A 940 21.92 38.26 -24.27
N GLY A 941 22.89 37.68 -23.54
CA GLY A 941 23.92 36.77 -24.05
C GLY A 941 23.67 35.28 -23.86
N GLY A 942 22.66 34.88 -23.09
CA GLY A 942 22.30 33.47 -22.93
C GLY A 942 21.48 32.95 -24.11
N LEU A 943 21.99 31.93 -24.82
CA LEU A 943 21.13 31.12 -25.68
C LEU A 943 20.19 30.28 -24.80
N PRO A 944 18.90 30.13 -25.14
CA PRO A 944 17.99 29.31 -24.35
C PRO A 944 18.42 27.83 -24.38
N PRO A 945 18.22 27.07 -23.27
CA PRO A 945 18.50 25.64 -23.21
C PRO A 945 17.81 24.89 -24.35
N ARG A 946 18.55 23.97 -24.98
CA ARG A 946 18.04 23.10 -26.05
C ARG A 946 17.66 21.73 -25.50
N ARG A 947 16.59 21.14 -26.05
CA ARG A 947 16.21 19.74 -25.85
C ARG A 947 17.40 18.81 -26.15
N MET A 948 17.63 17.80 -25.31
CA MET A 948 18.82 16.96 -25.43
C MET A 948 18.75 16.04 -26.66
N GLU A 949 19.70 16.19 -27.58
CA GLU A 949 19.86 15.31 -28.74
C GLU A 949 19.94 13.83 -28.32
N GLY A 950 19.06 13.00 -28.88
CA GLY A 950 18.99 11.56 -28.62
C GLY A 950 18.17 11.14 -27.40
N ASN A 951 17.49 12.05 -26.69
CA ASN A 951 16.56 11.67 -25.61
C ASN A 951 15.38 10.83 -26.14
N GLN A 952 14.70 10.11 -25.23
CA GLN A 952 13.65 9.15 -25.54
C GLN A 952 12.29 9.54 -24.93
N LEU A 953 12.15 10.80 -24.48
CA LEU A 953 10.94 11.41 -23.90
C LEU A 953 9.66 11.08 -24.71
N HIS A 954 9.73 11.05 -26.04
CA HIS A 954 8.64 10.69 -26.96
C HIS A 954 8.03 9.28 -26.77
N ARG A 955 8.70 8.38 -26.02
CA ARG A 955 8.19 7.05 -25.66
C ARG A 955 7.21 7.09 -24.47
N TYR A 956 7.27 8.17 -23.70
CA TYR A 956 6.68 8.30 -22.37
C TYR A 956 5.74 9.50 -22.28
N SER A 957 6.01 10.52 -23.09
CA SER A 957 5.25 11.75 -23.24
C SER A 957 3.82 11.52 -23.75
N LYS A 958 2.89 12.17 -23.05
CA LYS A 958 1.48 12.37 -23.41
C LYS A 958 1.31 13.30 -24.61
N VAL A 959 2.36 14.03 -25.00
CA VAL A 959 2.35 15.09 -26.02
C VAL A 959 3.20 14.77 -27.25
N LEU A 960 4.29 14.02 -27.13
CA LEU A 960 5.18 13.65 -28.24
C LEU A 960 5.02 12.21 -28.73
N GLU A 961 5.17 12.01 -30.04
CA GLU A 961 5.23 10.70 -30.71
C GLU A 961 6.49 10.57 -31.58
N SER A 962 6.96 9.33 -31.74
CA SER A 962 8.04 8.99 -32.67
C SER A 962 7.59 9.20 -34.11
N SER A 963 8.23 10.14 -34.81
CA SER A 963 8.12 10.29 -36.26
C SER A 963 8.49 8.98 -36.97
N GLY A 964 7.55 8.36 -37.68
CA GLY A 964 7.71 7.04 -38.32
C GLY A 964 8.68 6.95 -39.51
N GLN A 965 9.61 7.89 -39.62
CA GLN A 965 10.67 7.95 -40.64
C GLN A 965 12.02 8.01 -39.91
N LEU A 966 12.98 7.14 -40.28
CA LEU A 966 14.25 6.99 -39.56
C LEU A 966 15.16 8.23 -39.63
N ASP A 967 14.89 9.18 -40.52
CA ASP A 967 15.72 10.37 -40.78
C ASP A 967 15.12 11.69 -40.24
N ALA A 968 13.98 11.64 -39.54
CA ALA A 968 13.33 12.83 -38.99
C ALA A 968 13.94 13.22 -37.63
N ALA A 969 14.62 14.38 -37.58
CA ALA A 969 15.45 14.79 -36.45
C ALA A 969 14.70 15.34 -35.21
N GLN A 970 13.36 15.42 -35.24
CA GLN A 970 12.54 15.88 -34.12
C GLN A 970 11.24 15.05 -34.02
N PRO A 971 10.80 14.70 -32.79
CA PRO A 971 9.51 14.04 -32.58
C PRO A 971 8.34 14.96 -32.92
N GLN A 972 7.19 14.39 -33.28
CA GLN A 972 6.01 15.14 -33.67
C GLN A 972 5.00 15.18 -32.52
N ALA A 973 4.23 16.28 -32.41
CA ALA A 973 3.13 16.35 -31.46
C ALA A 973 2.04 15.31 -31.80
N ARG A 974 1.53 14.64 -30.76
CA ARG A 974 0.34 13.78 -30.79
C ARG A 974 -0.90 14.62 -31.14
N PRO A 975 -2.01 13.99 -31.59
CA PRO A 975 -3.29 14.66 -31.61
C PRO A 975 -3.71 15.05 -30.18
N LEU A 976 -4.08 16.31 -29.97
CA LEU A 976 -4.63 16.82 -28.71
C LEU A 976 -5.79 15.91 -28.22
N PRO A 977 -5.75 15.37 -27.00
CA PRO A 977 -6.77 14.44 -26.52
C PRO A 977 -8.11 15.17 -26.26
N THR A 978 -9.23 14.48 -26.49
CA THR A 978 -10.56 15.06 -26.25
C THR A 978 -10.82 15.21 -24.76
N CYS A 979 -11.17 16.43 -24.33
CA CYS A 979 -11.45 16.74 -22.93
C CYS A 979 -12.53 15.83 -22.31
N PRO A 980 -12.39 15.47 -21.02
CA PRO A 980 -13.21 14.44 -20.39
C PRO A 980 -14.66 14.89 -20.20
N GLN A 981 -15.56 14.42 -21.06
CA GLN A 981 -16.99 14.61 -20.88
C GLN A 981 -17.53 13.61 -19.85
N LEU A 982 -17.78 14.08 -18.63
CA LEU A 982 -18.41 13.29 -17.58
C LEU A 982 -19.84 12.90 -17.96
N VAL A 983 -20.04 11.63 -18.31
CA VAL A 983 -21.38 11.05 -18.48
C VAL A 983 -21.99 10.81 -17.10
N PHE A 984 -22.79 11.76 -16.62
CA PHE A 984 -23.47 11.65 -15.33
C PHE A 984 -24.50 10.50 -15.33
N SER A 985 -24.51 9.73 -14.24
CA SER A 985 -25.51 8.68 -14.01
C SER A 985 -26.88 9.34 -13.72
N PRO A 986 -27.95 8.99 -14.46
CA PRO A 986 -29.25 9.62 -14.28
C PRO A 986 -29.77 9.33 -12.85
N PRO A 987 -30.11 10.36 -12.06
CA PRO A 987 -30.48 10.18 -10.67
C PRO A 987 -31.82 9.45 -10.54
N VAL A 988 -31.86 8.44 -9.68
CA VAL A 988 -33.09 7.72 -9.29
C VAL A 988 -33.40 8.10 -7.83
N PRO A 989 -34.06 9.24 -7.60
CA PRO A 989 -34.19 9.84 -6.27
C PRO A 989 -35.05 9.01 -5.33
N LEU A 990 -34.62 8.97 -4.07
CA LEU A 990 -35.31 8.24 -3.01
C LEU A 990 -35.86 9.21 -1.97
N ASN A 991 -37.20 9.28 -1.89
CA ASN A 991 -37.92 9.98 -0.83
C ASN A 991 -37.91 9.16 0.48
N LYS A 992 -36.71 8.89 1.00
CA LYS A 992 -36.42 8.18 2.25
C LYS A 992 -35.15 8.78 2.85
N SER A 993 -35.08 8.85 4.17
CA SER A 993 -33.86 9.27 4.87
C SER A 993 -32.77 8.20 4.81
N ALA A 994 -31.52 8.63 4.72
CA ALA A 994 -30.33 7.79 4.86
C ALA A 994 -30.38 6.94 6.16
N PRO A 995 -30.36 5.59 6.11
CA PRO A 995 -30.27 4.76 7.30
C PRO A 995 -29.05 5.09 8.18
N THR A 996 -29.27 5.19 9.49
CA THR A 996 -28.33 5.74 10.49
C THR A 996 -26.98 5.01 10.61
N ASN A 997 -26.88 3.78 10.11
CA ASN A 997 -25.66 2.96 10.16
C ASN A 997 -24.83 2.97 8.86
N LEU A 998 -25.23 3.73 7.82
CA LEU A 998 -24.56 3.73 6.50
C LEU A 998 -23.06 4.13 6.56
N TYR A 999 -22.73 5.15 7.34
CA TYR A 999 -21.42 5.81 7.32
C TYR A 999 -20.47 5.31 8.42
N GLN A 1000 -20.68 4.09 8.91
CA GLN A 1000 -19.68 3.35 9.69
C GLN A 1000 -18.91 2.44 8.75
N SER A 1001 -17.68 2.05 9.12
CA SER A 1001 -17.01 0.88 8.50
C SER A 1001 -17.99 -0.29 8.55
N GLN A 1002 -18.26 -0.94 7.42
CA GLN A 1002 -19.28 -1.99 7.35
C GLN A 1002 -18.86 -3.20 8.21
N LYS A 1003 -19.25 -3.16 9.49
CA LYS A 1003 -19.18 -4.29 10.40
C LYS A 1003 -20.18 -5.33 9.88
N LEU A 1004 -19.70 -6.24 9.03
CA LEU A 1004 -20.44 -7.42 8.59
C LEU A 1004 -21.22 -7.98 9.78
N LEU A 1005 -22.54 -8.04 9.60
CA LEU A 1005 -23.57 -7.91 10.65
C LEU A 1005 -23.09 -8.36 12.02
N SER A 1006 -22.86 -7.39 12.92
CA SER A 1006 -22.21 -7.65 14.20
C SER A 1006 -22.98 -8.68 15.03
N VAL A 1007 -22.43 -9.89 15.10
CA VAL A 1007 -22.65 -10.78 16.25
C VAL A 1007 -22.36 -9.96 17.50
N SER A 1008 -23.30 -9.91 18.43
CA SER A 1008 -23.21 -9.07 19.62
C SER A 1008 -22.13 -9.58 20.58
N ILE A 1009 -20.95 -8.97 20.51
CA ILE A 1009 -19.84 -9.14 21.48
C ILE A 1009 -20.17 -8.38 22.79
N ASP A 1010 -21.36 -8.65 23.31
CA ASP A 1010 -21.91 -8.25 24.62
C ASP A 1010 -22.50 -9.49 25.34
N SER A 1011 -22.42 -10.67 24.72
CA SER A 1011 -22.63 -11.94 25.42
C SER A 1011 -21.33 -12.36 26.09
N SER A 1012 -21.36 -12.47 27.43
CA SER A 1012 -20.25 -12.99 28.21
C SER A 1012 -19.86 -14.40 27.75
N LEU A 1013 -18.56 -14.64 27.55
CA LEU A 1013 -17.99 -15.96 27.26
C LEU A 1013 -18.69 -17.07 28.07
N PRO A 1014 -19.41 -18.00 27.43
CA PRO A 1014 -19.93 -19.17 28.10
C PRO A 1014 -18.77 -20.08 28.50
N MET A 1015 -18.27 -19.89 29.73
CA MET A 1015 -17.45 -20.87 30.44
C MET A 1015 -18.32 -22.10 30.72
N LEU A 1016 -18.59 -22.88 29.68
CA LEU A 1016 -19.23 -24.18 29.79
C LEU A 1016 -18.32 -25.08 30.64
N PRO A 1017 -18.76 -25.55 31.81
CA PRO A 1017 -17.95 -26.47 32.59
C PRO A 1017 -17.75 -27.76 31.80
N VAL A 1018 -16.51 -28.22 31.68
CA VAL A 1018 -16.19 -29.52 31.09
C VAL A 1018 -16.84 -30.60 31.95
N GLN A 1019 -17.94 -31.17 31.44
CA GLN A 1019 -18.73 -32.16 32.15
C GLN A 1019 -19.17 -33.26 31.18
N ASP A 1020 -19.03 -34.51 31.59
CA ASP A 1020 -18.94 -35.67 30.70
C ASP A 1020 -20.11 -35.84 29.74
N ARG A 1021 -19.81 -35.94 28.44
CA ARG A 1021 -20.65 -36.59 27.44
C ARG A 1021 -19.91 -37.75 26.77
N LEU A 1022 -19.83 -38.87 27.48
CA LEU A 1022 -19.55 -40.17 26.90
C LEU A 1022 -20.85 -40.87 26.50
N LEU A 1023 -20.85 -41.42 25.28
CA LEU A 1023 -21.68 -42.53 24.81
C LEU A 1023 -23.21 -42.34 24.76
N HIS A 1024 -23.73 -42.14 23.54
CA HIS A 1024 -24.99 -42.76 23.10
C HIS A 1024 -24.74 -43.66 21.88
N ASN A 1025 -25.52 -44.74 21.78
CA ASN A 1025 -25.27 -45.84 20.85
C ASN A 1025 -25.87 -45.57 19.45
N PRO A 1026 -25.17 -45.91 18.36
CA PRO A 1026 -25.77 -46.17 17.06
C PRO A 1026 -26.23 -47.64 16.97
N PHE A 1027 -27.33 -48.01 17.65
CA PHE A 1027 -27.91 -49.37 17.56
C PHE A 1027 -29.43 -49.37 17.77
N GLN A 1028 -30.17 -48.76 16.83
CA GLN A 1028 -31.63 -48.95 16.74
C GLN A 1028 -32.19 -48.73 15.32
N ALA A 1029 -31.59 -49.40 14.32
CA ALA A 1029 -32.07 -49.40 12.92
C ALA A 1029 -31.67 -50.68 12.15
N LEU A 1030 -31.88 -51.87 12.73
CA LEU A 1030 -31.70 -53.16 12.05
C LEU A 1030 -32.54 -54.24 12.76
N SER A 1031 -33.79 -54.41 12.33
CA SER A 1031 -34.71 -55.41 12.91
C SER A 1031 -35.77 -55.90 11.90
N SER A 1032 -35.31 -56.29 10.71
CA SER A 1032 -36.09 -57.04 9.72
C SER A 1032 -35.12 -57.75 8.77
N LEU A 1033 -34.75 -58.99 9.11
CA LEU A 1033 -34.26 -59.95 8.14
C LEU A 1033 -35.47 -60.61 7.50
N ASP A 1034 -35.53 -60.61 6.18
CA ASP A 1034 -36.08 -61.72 5.39
C ASP A 1034 -35.26 -61.81 4.09
N VAL A 1035 -35.23 -62.99 3.48
CA VAL A 1035 -34.22 -63.38 2.49
C VAL A 1035 -34.86 -64.07 1.29
N GLU A 1036 -34.68 -63.51 0.09
CA GLU A 1036 -34.85 -64.24 -1.16
C GLU A 1036 -34.06 -63.58 -2.32
N GLN A 1037 -33.48 -64.41 -3.21
CA GLN A 1037 -33.10 -64.15 -4.62
C GLN A 1037 -32.20 -62.90 -4.90
N ILE A 1038 -30.94 -62.98 -5.37
CA ILE A 1038 -30.31 -63.82 -6.41
C ILE A 1038 -31.12 -63.73 -7.72
N THR A 1039 -30.69 -62.99 -8.76
CA THR A 1039 -29.51 -63.27 -9.62
C THR A 1039 -28.85 -62.01 -10.28
N ASP A 1040 -27.77 -62.29 -11.04
CA ASP A 1040 -27.29 -61.61 -12.27
C ASP A 1040 -26.27 -60.42 -12.27
N ASP A 1041 -25.31 -60.60 -13.19
CA ASP A 1041 -24.44 -59.68 -13.94
C ASP A 1041 -23.50 -58.66 -13.26
N LEU A 1042 -22.23 -59.11 -13.08
CA LEU A 1042 -21.03 -58.28 -13.31
C LEU A 1042 -20.00 -59.06 -14.17
N PRO A 1043 -19.35 -58.42 -15.18
CA PRO A 1043 -18.50 -59.11 -16.15
C PRO A 1043 -17.09 -59.46 -15.63
N SER A 1044 -16.39 -60.32 -16.38
CA SER A 1044 -15.13 -60.96 -15.98
C SER A 1044 -13.85 -60.14 -16.24
N GLY A 1045 -12.83 -60.30 -15.39
CA GLY A 1045 -11.56 -59.56 -15.51
C GLY A 1045 -10.38 -60.13 -14.70
N TYR A 1046 -9.65 -61.08 -15.33
CA TYR A 1046 -8.28 -61.52 -15.00
C TYR A 1046 -7.96 -62.33 -13.72
N ARG A 1047 -6.95 -63.20 -13.88
CA ARG A 1047 -6.27 -64.06 -12.88
C ARG A 1047 -5.00 -63.31 -12.35
N SER A 1048 -4.22 -63.72 -11.35
CA SER A 1048 -3.95 -65.08 -10.81
C SER A 1048 -3.25 -65.05 -9.42
N HIS A 1049 -3.08 -66.25 -8.83
CA HIS A 1049 -2.11 -66.64 -7.79
C HIS A 1049 -1.95 -65.82 -6.48
N SER A 1050 -2.25 -66.47 -5.34
CA SER A 1050 -1.20 -67.08 -4.50
C SER A 1050 -1.78 -67.88 -3.32
N ASP A 1051 -1.33 -69.13 -3.16
CA ASP A 1051 -1.72 -69.99 -2.03
C ASP A 1051 -0.88 -69.69 -0.78
N TRP A 1052 -1.56 -69.61 0.36
CA TRP A 1052 -0.94 -69.52 1.69
C TRP A 1052 -1.26 -70.77 2.51
N PRO A 1053 -0.25 -71.49 3.06
CA PRO A 1053 -0.45 -72.75 3.77
C PRO A 1053 -1.26 -72.55 5.06
N SER A 1054 -2.06 -73.56 5.42
CA SER A 1054 -3.05 -73.52 6.51
C SER A 1054 -2.50 -73.10 7.87
N SER A 1055 -1.23 -73.39 8.16
CA SER A 1055 -0.52 -72.94 9.36
C SER A 1055 -0.46 -71.42 9.52
N THR A 1056 -0.29 -70.66 8.43
CA THR A 1056 -0.21 -69.19 8.47
C THR A 1056 -1.58 -68.56 8.74
N LYS A 1057 -2.65 -69.14 8.21
CA LYS A 1057 -4.04 -68.72 8.48
C LYS A 1057 -4.41 -68.96 9.95
N ALA A 1058 -3.97 -70.08 10.53
CA ALA A 1058 -4.14 -70.36 11.95
C ALA A 1058 -3.35 -69.38 12.85
N ALA A 1059 -2.11 -69.05 12.49
CA ALA A 1059 -1.31 -68.07 13.21
C ALA A 1059 -1.94 -66.66 13.19
N LEU A 1060 -2.47 -66.23 12.04
CA LEU A 1060 -3.15 -64.94 11.92
C LEU A 1060 -4.44 -64.88 12.78
N ALA A 1061 -5.22 -65.97 12.81
CA ALA A 1061 -6.42 -66.08 13.64
C ALA A 1061 -6.09 -66.09 15.15
N LEU A 1062 -4.98 -66.70 15.56
CA LEU A 1062 -4.52 -66.65 16.96
C LEU A 1062 -4.04 -65.24 17.35
N MET A 1063 -3.38 -64.52 16.45
CA MET A 1063 -2.96 -63.13 16.68
C MET A 1063 -4.14 -62.16 16.80
N THR A 1064 -5.19 -62.30 15.98
CA THR A 1064 -6.40 -61.47 16.10
C THR A 1064 -7.20 -61.81 17.37
N MET A 1065 -7.30 -63.08 17.74
CA MET A 1065 -7.89 -63.50 19.02
C MET A 1065 -7.13 -62.95 20.23
N ALA A 1066 -5.78 -62.97 20.21
CA ALA A 1066 -4.96 -62.38 21.26
C ALA A 1066 -5.18 -60.86 21.38
N ALA A 1067 -5.24 -60.15 20.25
CA ALA A 1067 -5.55 -58.72 20.23
C ALA A 1067 -6.94 -58.41 20.81
N LEU A 1068 -7.97 -59.19 20.46
CA LEU A 1068 -9.33 -59.05 20.99
C LEU A 1068 -9.40 -59.31 22.50
N VAL A 1069 -8.69 -60.32 23.01
CA VAL A 1069 -8.61 -60.60 24.45
C VAL A 1069 -7.92 -59.47 25.21
N LEU A 1070 -6.82 -58.92 24.68
CA LEU A 1070 -6.13 -57.77 25.28
C LEU A 1070 -7.03 -56.51 25.29
N PHE A 1071 -7.74 -56.24 24.19
CA PHE A 1071 -8.69 -55.13 24.10
C PHE A 1071 -9.85 -55.28 25.09
N TYR A 1072 -10.39 -56.50 25.24
CA TYR A 1072 -11.44 -56.81 26.22
C TYR A 1072 -10.96 -56.66 27.67
N GLN A 1073 -9.74 -57.10 27.99
CA GLN A 1073 -9.15 -56.92 29.33
C GLN A 1073 -8.90 -55.44 29.64
N PHE A 1074 -8.41 -54.66 28.66
CA PHE A 1074 -8.22 -53.21 28.79
C PHE A 1074 -9.55 -52.49 29.05
N TYR A 1075 -10.60 -52.82 28.29
CA TYR A 1075 -11.95 -52.29 28.48
C TYR A 1075 -12.53 -52.65 29.86
N ARG A 1076 -12.41 -53.92 30.27
CA ARG A 1076 -12.92 -54.43 31.56
C ARG A 1076 -12.23 -53.78 32.77
N ASN A 1077 -10.95 -53.45 32.67
CA ASN A 1077 -10.23 -52.77 33.76
C ASN A 1077 -10.59 -51.28 33.89
N ARG A 1078 -11.09 -50.63 32.83
CA ARG A 1078 -11.48 -49.21 32.87
C ARG A 1078 -12.82 -48.97 33.60
N ASN A 1079 -13.72 -49.95 33.60
CA ASN A 1079 -15.11 -49.80 34.07
C ASN A 1079 -15.41 -50.57 35.38
N ARG A 1080 -14.69 -50.26 36.47
CA ARG A 1080 -15.06 -50.71 37.84
C ARG A 1080 -15.63 -49.56 38.69
N PRO A 1081 -16.91 -49.59 39.11
CA PRO A 1081 -17.51 -48.50 39.89
C PRO A 1081 -17.05 -48.51 41.36
N ARG A 1082 -16.76 -47.32 41.92
CA ARG A 1082 -16.57 -47.12 43.37
C ARG A 1082 -17.91 -46.87 44.08
N ARG A 1083 -18.05 -47.39 45.30
CA ARG A 1083 -19.29 -47.30 46.11
C ARG A 1083 -19.58 -45.87 46.59
N THR A 1084 -20.85 -45.49 46.58
CA THR A 1084 -21.37 -44.26 47.19
C THR A 1084 -21.74 -44.45 48.67
N ARG A 1085 -21.77 -43.36 49.46
CA ARG A 1085 -22.32 -43.31 50.82
C ARG A 1085 -23.13 -42.01 50.99
N LYS A 1086 -24.18 -42.04 51.82
CA LYS A 1086 -25.32 -41.09 51.81
C LYS A 1086 -25.19 -39.92 52.81
N SER A 1087 -25.87 -38.82 52.51
CA SER A 1087 -26.53 -37.90 53.47
C SER A 1087 -27.97 -37.55 52.97
N PRO A 1088 -28.88 -36.96 53.78
CA PRO A 1088 -30.33 -37.24 53.69
C PRO A 1088 -31.26 -36.19 53.02
N ARG A 1089 -32.55 -36.57 52.87
CA ARG A 1089 -33.70 -35.79 52.32
C ARG A 1089 -34.54 -35.07 53.40
N PHE A 1090 -35.27 -34.01 53.01
CA PHE A 1090 -36.75 -33.77 53.15
C PHE A 1090 -37.13 -32.35 52.63
N LYS A 1091 -38.19 -32.00 51.87
CA LYS A 1091 -39.14 -32.67 50.91
C LYS A 1091 -40.68 -32.57 51.16
N ARG A 1092 -41.26 -31.37 51.37
CA ARG A 1092 -42.71 -31.00 51.22
C ARG A 1092 -42.81 -29.48 50.95
N ALA A 1093 -43.85 -28.86 50.36
CA ALA A 1093 -44.95 -29.20 49.41
C ALA A 1093 -45.63 -27.83 49.06
N GLY A 1094 -46.42 -27.58 48.00
CA GLY A 1094 -46.93 -28.31 46.83
C GLY A 1094 -48.25 -27.66 46.33
N VAL A 1095 -48.70 -27.89 45.08
CA VAL A 1095 -50.05 -27.49 44.52
C VAL A 1095 -50.22 -25.95 44.29
N SER A 1096 -50.86 -25.38 43.25
CA SER A 1096 -51.56 -25.85 42.02
C SER A 1096 -51.33 -24.87 40.83
N SER A 1097 -51.80 -25.22 39.62
CA SER A 1097 -52.02 -24.29 38.50
C SER A 1097 -53.30 -23.43 38.68
N PRO A 1098 -53.60 -22.45 37.79
CA PRO A 1098 -54.31 -22.76 36.54
C PRO A 1098 -53.80 -22.00 35.29
N ASN A 1099 -54.44 -22.26 34.14
CA ASN A 1099 -54.17 -21.62 32.85
C ASN A 1099 -54.83 -20.23 32.73
N LEU A 1100 -54.29 -19.36 31.86
CA LEU A 1100 -55.00 -18.79 30.69
C LEU A 1100 -54.13 -17.77 29.91
N SER A 1101 -54.22 -17.80 28.59
CA SER A 1101 -53.93 -16.65 27.71
C SER A 1101 -55.25 -15.91 27.41
N PRO A 1102 -55.25 -14.65 26.92
CA PRO A 1102 -55.24 -14.49 25.46
C PRO A 1102 -54.65 -13.16 24.89
N THR A 1103 -54.16 -13.24 23.64
CA THR A 1103 -54.33 -12.28 22.52
C THR A 1103 -54.08 -10.75 22.61
N ILE A 1104 -53.46 -10.25 21.52
CA ILE A 1104 -53.85 -9.08 20.68
C ILE A 1104 -53.13 -7.69 20.85
N LYS A 1105 -52.48 -7.30 19.73
CA LYS A 1105 -52.16 -5.96 19.15
C LYS A 1105 -51.20 -4.95 19.84
N ALA A 1106 -50.20 -4.58 19.04
CA ALA A 1106 -49.63 -3.26 18.72
C ALA A 1106 -50.47 -2.00 19.10
N PRO A 1107 -49.87 -0.78 19.25
CA PRO A 1107 -48.76 -0.27 18.41
C PRO A 1107 -47.66 0.61 19.07
N SER A 1108 -46.71 1.05 18.23
CA SER A 1108 -45.90 2.29 18.30
C SER A 1108 -45.28 2.75 19.64
N VAL A 1109 -43.95 2.84 19.70
CA VAL A 1109 -43.17 3.96 19.10
C VAL A 1109 -41.95 3.38 18.40
#